data_AF-A0A1Q7ZHH1-F1
#
_entry.id   AF-A0A1Q7ZHH1-F1
#
_cell.length_a   1.000
_cell.length_b   1.000
_cell.length_c   1.000
_cell.angle_alpha   90.00
_cell.angle_beta   90.00
_cell.angle_gamma   90.00
#
_symmetry.space_group_name_H-M   'P 1'
#
loop_
_entity.id
_entity.type
_entity.pdbx_description
1 polymer ?
#
loop_
_entity_poly.entity_id
_entity_poly.type
_entity_poly.pdbx_seq_one_letter_code
_entity_poly.pdbx_strand_id
1 'polypeptide(L)'
;MRQSSRRLRVSLAAALLSILMAASSGGAGPETGKSGARPALDCPPCDDGNACTSDTCDPSTGTCGHAPIVCDDANLCTTDTCDPAIGCVFDPLSAGTPCDDGKACTANDVCDDGARCAGTPEPAGKVCDDRNPCTLSDGCDGAGACAGIPETPGSPCDDGQACTTGDVCVQDPSGGIACQGASRVCDDSNLCTNDACDPATGNCVFRPINCDDGKACTQDSCSNGFCQHFVLDPPCDDGNACTIGDRFGCGPNGQMVCFGGATRICDPGDHCFSASCDPASGCVFTYRCDDHNPCTYDSCNVVCNHLPLSGPCDDGDPCTIQDQCDGTGHCRGVSRCDDGNLCTDDRCDPASPDGCSHAFNTASCSDRNACTLGDTCRDGACQPGTILRNCDDGNACTTDTCDPASGECRHTDTPCDDSNPCTIDNCDPRSGGCNHFPYDGAVCDDGNPCTRGDVCRSAVCAATPLNCDDGDPCTIDSCDQASGACTHVLDPGDPDADQYPSCRDNCPLVFNPDQADADADGVGDACDNCPTIPNVDQNPCVCGECIPLDITVTFDSPAGKGSGLVTWFTPIEHDVQGYNVVVYDQKGNRIQQNTVLIPCEECITDQGHLYAFVIPKHKSGHNIFIEQVRLNGIVQLAGPAVRH
;
A
#
# COMPACT_ATOMS: atom_id res chain seq x y z
N MET A 1 -57.85 28.39 -31.52
CA MET A 1 -58.28 28.24 -32.93
C MET A 1 -57.24 27.40 -33.65
N ARG A 2 -57.73 26.37 -34.37
CA ARG A 2 -57.19 25.61 -35.52
C ARG A 2 -55.71 25.17 -35.47
N GLN A 3 -55.47 23.88 -35.21
CA GLN A 3 -55.30 22.77 -36.19
C GLN A 3 -53.85 22.71 -36.72
N SER A 4 -53.15 21.58 -36.74
CA SER A 4 -53.55 20.24 -37.23
C SER A 4 -52.59 19.17 -36.65
N SER A 5 -53.08 18.09 -36.02
CA SER A 5 -53.36 16.76 -36.65
C SER A 5 -52.08 15.99 -36.99
N ARG A 6 -51.85 14.71 -36.66
CA ARG A 6 -52.66 13.56 -36.21
C ARG A 6 -51.64 12.45 -35.83
N ARG A 7 -51.72 11.80 -34.65
CA ARG A 7 -52.34 10.47 -34.36
C ARG A 7 -51.52 9.27 -34.90
N LEU A 8 -51.31 8.12 -34.23
CA LEU A 8 -51.93 7.50 -33.04
C LEU A 8 -51.16 6.20 -32.66
N ARG A 9 -50.95 5.96 -31.34
CA ARG A 9 -51.19 4.75 -30.48
C ARG A 9 -50.77 3.34 -30.97
N VAL A 10 -50.35 2.40 -30.10
CA VAL A 10 -51.14 1.54 -29.17
C VAL A 10 -50.16 0.89 -28.15
N SER A 11 -50.21 1.14 -26.83
CA SER A 11 -50.95 0.48 -25.72
C SER A 11 -50.52 -0.94 -25.30
N LEU A 12 -49.93 -1.02 -24.09
CA LEU A 12 -50.20 -1.90 -22.93
C LEU A 12 -50.83 -3.30 -23.14
N ALA A 13 -50.21 -4.35 -22.60
CA ALA A 13 -50.82 -5.30 -21.64
C ALA A 13 -49.83 -6.39 -21.18
N ALA A 14 -49.84 -6.65 -19.87
CA ALA A 14 -49.23 -7.79 -19.19
C ALA A 14 -50.12 -9.05 -19.23
N ALA A 15 -49.55 -10.25 -19.15
CA ALA A 15 -49.91 -11.34 -18.22
C ALA A 15 -49.36 -12.73 -18.64
N LEU A 16 -48.72 -13.39 -17.68
CA LEU A 16 -48.50 -14.83 -17.40
C LEU A 16 -48.88 -15.90 -18.45
N LEU A 17 -47.99 -16.88 -18.69
CA LEU A 17 -48.16 -18.28 -18.21
C LEU A 17 -46.93 -19.17 -18.49
N SER A 18 -46.61 -20.01 -17.51
CA SER A 18 -45.54 -21.01 -17.44
C SER A 18 -45.83 -22.31 -18.24
N ILE A 19 -44.76 -23.14 -18.41
CA ILE A 19 -44.69 -24.63 -18.41
C ILE A 19 -44.09 -25.29 -19.68
N LEU A 20 -42.96 -25.97 -19.43
CA LEU A 20 -42.32 -27.17 -20.02
C LEU A 20 -42.63 -27.60 -21.48
N MET A 21 -41.56 -27.99 -22.21
CA MET A 21 -41.43 -29.33 -22.83
C MET A 21 -39.98 -29.59 -23.29
N ALA A 22 -39.50 -30.81 -23.03
CA ALA A 22 -38.25 -31.36 -23.51
C ALA A 22 -38.43 -32.19 -24.80
N ALA A 23 -37.29 -32.42 -25.49
CA ALA A 23 -36.91 -33.57 -26.31
C ALA A 23 -37.21 -33.62 -27.85
N SER A 24 -36.10 -33.44 -28.59
CA SER A 24 -35.51 -34.38 -29.59
C SER A 24 -35.82 -34.29 -31.10
N SER A 25 -34.77 -34.69 -31.84
CA SER A 25 -34.59 -34.97 -33.29
C SER A 25 -34.17 -33.76 -34.15
N GLY A 26 -33.07 -33.77 -34.91
CA GLY A 26 -32.24 -34.84 -35.47
C GLY A 26 -32.06 -34.54 -36.98
N GLY A 27 -30.84 -34.22 -37.43
CA GLY A 27 -30.57 -33.94 -38.84
C GLY A 27 -29.11 -33.57 -39.12
N ALA A 28 -28.33 -34.56 -39.54
CA ALA A 28 -26.93 -34.45 -39.93
C ALA A 28 -26.74 -33.90 -41.36
N GLY A 29 -25.59 -33.25 -41.60
CA GLY A 29 -25.03 -32.96 -42.93
C GLY A 29 -23.51 -32.72 -42.82
N PRO A 30 -22.67 -33.22 -43.76
CA PRO A 30 -21.27 -33.54 -43.49
C PRO A 30 -20.29 -32.50 -44.06
N GLU A 31 -19.22 -32.19 -43.33
CA GLU A 31 -18.00 -31.65 -43.94
C GLU A 31 -16.75 -32.34 -43.36
N THR A 32 -15.95 -32.91 -44.25
CA THR A 32 -14.63 -33.49 -43.97
C THR A 32 -13.59 -32.86 -44.90
N GLY A 33 -12.50 -32.34 -44.34
CA GLY A 33 -11.18 -32.24 -44.99
C GLY A 33 -10.60 -30.82 -45.14
N LYS A 34 -10.17 -30.17 -44.06
CA LYS A 34 -8.78 -30.00 -43.57
C LYS A 34 -7.93 -28.91 -44.26
N SER A 35 -7.87 -27.77 -43.58
CA SER A 35 -6.77 -26.80 -43.58
C SER A 35 -5.60 -27.32 -42.73
N GLY A 36 -4.37 -27.10 -43.22
CA GLY A 36 -3.14 -27.33 -42.47
C GLY A 36 -2.85 -26.20 -41.50
N ALA A 37 -3.59 -26.16 -40.40
CA ALA A 37 -3.03 -25.73 -39.12
C ALA A 37 -2.49 -27.01 -38.45
N ARG A 38 -1.39 -26.89 -37.69
CA ARG A 38 -1.03 -27.92 -36.71
C ARG A 38 -2.30 -28.23 -35.89
N PRO A 39 -2.64 -29.51 -35.65
CA PRO A 39 -3.90 -29.82 -35.00
C PRO A 39 -3.87 -29.17 -33.61
N ALA A 40 -4.81 -28.26 -33.34
CA ALA A 40 -5.22 -28.04 -31.96
C ALA A 40 -5.53 -29.44 -31.42
N LEU A 41 -4.79 -29.88 -30.40
CA LEU A 41 -5.11 -31.13 -29.73
C LEU A 41 -6.58 -31.00 -29.31
N ASP A 42 -7.43 -31.84 -29.90
CA ASP A 42 -8.86 -31.90 -29.56
C ASP A 42 -8.94 -32.07 -28.05
N CYS A 43 -9.47 -31.08 -27.35
CA CYS A 43 -9.41 -31.13 -25.91
C CYS A 43 -10.34 -32.27 -25.43
N PRO A 44 -9.83 -33.24 -24.66
CA PRO A 44 -10.69 -34.26 -24.07
C PRO A 44 -11.74 -33.60 -23.17
N PRO A 45 -12.89 -34.26 -22.90
CA PRO A 45 -13.86 -33.76 -21.93
C PRO A 45 -13.14 -33.53 -20.58
N CYS A 46 -12.93 -32.27 -20.23
CA CYS A 46 -12.23 -31.86 -19.01
C CYS A 46 -13.17 -31.75 -17.81
N ASP A 47 -14.41 -32.21 -17.92
CA ASP A 47 -15.36 -32.19 -16.81
C ASP A 47 -14.93 -33.24 -15.77
N ASP A 48 -14.48 -32.79 -14.59
CA ASP A 48 -14.10 -33.67 -13.49
C ASP A 48 -15.31 -34.14 -12.66
N GLY A 49 -16.52 -33.73 -13.05
CA GLY A 49 -17.77 -34.05 -12.39
C GLY A 49 -17.96 -33.33 -11.06
N ASN A 50 -17.11 -32.34 -10.76
CA ASN A 50 -17.18 -31.54 -9.55
C ASN A 50 -17.73 -30.14 -9.89
N ALA A 51 -18.94 -29.85 -9.41
CA ALA A 51 -19.59 -28.56 -9.63
C ALA A 51 -18.89 -27.38 -8.91
N CYS A 52 -17.85 -27.66 -8.12
CA CYS A 52 -17.00 -26.69 -7.42
C CYS A 52 -15.70 -26.36 -8.14
N THR A 53 -15.55 -26.80 -9.37
CA THR A 53 -14.37 -26.51 -10.20
C THR A 53 -14.81 -25.93 -11.53
N SER A 54 -14.09 -24.89 -11.96
CA SER A 54 -14.20 -24.35 -13.31
C SER A 54 -13.22 -25.09 -14.18
N ASP A 55 -13.76 -26.01 -14.98
CA ASP A 55 -12.98 -26.87 -15.86
C ASP A 55 -12.66 -26.13 -17.16
N THR A 56 -11.40 -25.77 -17.31
CA THR A 56 -10.91 -25.03 -18.47
C THR A 56 -9.79 -25.80 -19.13
N CYS A 57 -9.88 -25.94 -20.44
CA CYS A 57 -8.83 -26.57 -21.21
C CYS A 57 -7.97 -25.54 -21.91
N ASP A 58 -6.66 -25.65 -21.78
CA ASP A 58 -5.72 -24.86 -22.57
C ASP A 58 -5.60 -25.45 -23.99
N PRO A 59 -6.08 -24.74 -25.04
CA PRO A 59 -6.06 -25.23 -26.41
C PRO A 59 -4.66 -25.26 -27.03
N SER A 60 -3.66 -24.65 -26.41
CA SER A 60 -2.27 -24.63 -26.88
C SER A 60 -1.43 -25.79 -26.35
N THR A 61 -1.78 -26.32 -25.17
CA THR A 61 -1.04 -27.40 -24.48
C THR A 61 -1.84 -28.70 -24.36
N GLY A 62 -3.17 -28.65 -24.48
CA GLY A 62 -4.06 -29.81 -24.36
C GLY A 62 -4.26 -30.30 -22.93
N THR A 63 -3.88 -29.50 -21.91
CA THR A 63 -4.03 -29.85 -20.49
C THR A 63 -5.33 -29.29 -19.90
N CYS A 64 -6.03 -30.11 -19.12
CA CYS A 64 -7.19 -29.69 -18.32
C CYS A 64 -6.74 -28.99 -17.03
N GLY A 65 -7.30 -27.83 -16.75
CA GLY A 65 -7.21 -27.14 -15.47
C GLY A 65 -8.56 -27.12 -14.78
N HIS A 66 -8.57 -27.43 -13.47
CA HIS A 66 -9.76 -27.48 -12.63
C HIS A 66 -9.58 -26.44 -11.52
N ALA A 67 -9.97 -25.20 -11.79
CA ALA A 67 -9.79 -24.11 -10.83
C ALA A 67 -10.93 -24.13 -9.80
N PRO A 68 -10.66 -24.13 -8.49
CA PRO A 68 -11.72 -24.09 -7.48
C PRO A 68 -12.62 -22.86 -7.67
N ILE A 69 -13.93 -23.08 -7.68
CA ILE A 69 -14.94 -22.01 -7.64
C ILE A 69 -15.01 -21.50 -6.21
N VAL A 70 -14.77 -20.20 -6.04
CA VAL A 70 -15.02 -19.52 -4.76
C VAL A 70 -16.51 -19.24 -4.68
N CYS A 71 -17.18 -19.96 -3.79
CA CYS A 71 -18.57 -19.72 -3.45
C CYS A 71 -18.59 -18.66 -2.36
N ASP A 72 -18.66 -17.39 -2.75
CA ASP A 72 -18.87 -16.26 -1.85
C ASP A 72 -20.04 -15.45 -2.44
N ASP A 73 -21.15 -15.37 -1.72
CA ASP A 73 -22.31 -14.57 -2.15
C ASP A 73 -22.29 -13.13 -1.61
N ALA A 74 -21.20 -12.76 -0.94
CA ALA A 74 -20.99 -11.51 -0.23
C ALA A 74 -22.01 -11.23 0.88
N ASN A 75 -22.72 -12.26 1.36
CA ASN A 75 -23.58 -12.18 2.53
C ASN A 75 -22.85 -12.71 3.77
N LEU A 76 -22.47 -11.81 4.66
CA LEU A 76 -21.78 -12.15 5.92
C LEU A 76 -22.63 -13.03 6.87
N CYS A 77 -23.93 -13.19 6.59
CA CYS A 77 -24.86 -14.01 7.35
C CYS A 77 -25.17 -15.36 6.71
N THR A 78 -24.37 -15.80 5.74
CA THR A 78 -24.39 -17.16 5.21
C THR A 78 -23.04 -17.85 5.43
N THR A 79 -23.08 -19.17 5.54
CA THR A 79 -21.90 -20.01 5.39
C THR A 79 -21.88 -20.48 3.96
N ASP A 80 -20.86 -20.06 3.23
CA ASP A 80 -20.76 -20.33 1.82
C ASP A 80 -19.87 -21.55 1.63
N THR A 81 -20.49 -22.65 1.22
CA THR A 81 -19.81 -23.92 1.02
C THR A 81 -20.02 -24.38 -0.40
N CYS A 82 -19.06 -25.13 -0.91
CA CYS A 82 -19.22 -25.76 -2.20
C CYS A 82 -19.40 -27.26 -2.03
N ASP A 83 -20.56 -27.77 -2.46
CA ASP A 83 -20.86 -29.18 -2.51
C ASP A 83 -20.49 -29.72 -3.91
N PRO A 84 -19.57 -30.69 -4.02
CA PRO A 84 -19.09 -31.19 -5.30
C PRO A 84 -20.15 -31.74 -6.27
N ALA A 85 -21.35 -32.10 -5.78
CA ALA A 85 -22.42 -32.65 -6.60
C ALA A 85 -23.45 -31.62 -7.08
N ILE A 86 -23.61 -30.50 -6.37
CA ILE A 86 -24.65 -29.49 -6.64
C ILE A 86 -24.10 -28.06 -6.81
N GLY A 87 -22.84 -27.80 -6.48
CA GLY A 87 -22.17 -26.51 -6.62
C GLY A 87 -22.25 -25.67 -5.34
N CYS A 88 -22.29 -24.35 -5.49
CA CYS A 88 -22.36 -23.44 -4.35
C CYS A 88 -23.66 -23.58 -3.54
N VAL A 89 -23.51 -23.73 -2.24
CA VAL A 89 -24.56 -23.81 -1.22
C VAL A 89 -24.33 -22.71 -0.19
N PHE A 90 -25.35 -21.90 0.04
CA PHE A 90 -25.31 -20.75 0.95
C PHE A 90 -26.28 -21.02 2.11
N ASP A 91 -25.73 -21.47 3.24
CA ASP A 91 -26.54 -21.85 4.40
C ASP A 91 -26.65 -20.66 5.39
N PRO A 92 -27.86 -20.24 5.77
CA PRO A 92 -28.04 -19.09 6.66
C PRO A 92 -27.46 -19.36 8.05
N LEU A 93 -26.66 -18.41 8.55
CA LEU A 93 -26.16 -18.43 9.92
C LEU A 93 -27.30 -18.22 10.92
N SER A 94 -27.10 -18.71 12.14
CA SER A 94 -28.10 -18.56 13.21
C SER A 94 -28.29 -17.09 13.59
N ALA A 95 -29.52 -16.71 13.92
CA ALA A 95 -29.81 -15.37 14.41
C ALA A 95 -29.00 -15.06 15.68
N GLY A 96 -28.40 -13.86 15.73
CA GLY A 96 -27.48 -13.46 16.80
C GLY A 96 -26.00 -13.77 16.52
N THR A 97 -25.67 -14.42 15.40
CA THR A 97 -24.27 -14.55 14.95
C THR A 97 -23.71 -13.14 14.70
N PRO A 98 -22.55 -12.77 15.29
CA PRO A 98 -21.92 -11.48 15.01
C PRO A 98 -21.59 -11.33 13.53
N CYS A 99 -21.91 -10.17 12.97
CA CYS A 99 -21.53 -9.75 11.64
C CYS A 99 -21.17 -8.26 11.70
N ASP A 100 -20.83 -7.64 10.58
CA ASP A 100 -20.61 -6.20 10.47
C ASP A 100 -21.33 -5.74 9.20
N ASP A 101 -22.31 -4.84 9.32
CA ASP A 101 -23.08 -4.37 8.16
C ASP A 101 -22.39 -3.24 7.39
N GLY A 102 -21.18 -2.86 7.83
CA GLY A 102 -20.31 -1.87 7.22
C GLY A 102 -20.77 -0.43 7.42
N LYS A 103 -21.81 -0.17 8.22
CA LYS A 103 -22.34 1.17 8.46
C LYS A 103 -21.87 1.71 9.81
N ALA A 104 -21.21 2.87 9.78
CA ALA A 104 -20.70 3.54 10.97
C ALA A 104 -21.78 3.96 12.01
N CYS A 105 -23.04 4.02 11.60
CA CYS A 105 -24.17 4.44 12.44
C CYS A 105 -24.99 3.29 13.02
N THR A 106 -24.51 2.06 12.88
CA THR A 106 -25.03 0.87 13.55
C THR A 106 -23.92 0.23 14.37
N ALA A 107 -24.32 -0.45 15.45
CA ALA A 107 -23.41 -1.21 16.30
C ALA A 107 -24.09 -2.47 16.82
N ASN A 108 -23.27 -3.41 17.32
CA ASN A 108 -23.71 -4.75 17.73
C ASN A 108 -24.45 -5.48 16.60
N ASP A 109 -23.83 -5.45 15.41
CA ASP A 109 -24.39 -6.04 14.21
C ASP A 109 -24.47 -7.56 14.35
N VAL A 110 -25.67 -8.08 14.11
CA VAL A 110 -25.96 -9.51 14.21
C VAL A 110 -26.83 -9.95 13.05
N CYS A 111 -26.70 -11.22 12.70
CA CYS A 111 -27.58 -11.85 11.73
C CYS A 111 -29.01 -11.94 12.29
N ASP A 112 -30.00 -11.55 11.48
CA ASP A 112 -31.42 -11.73 11.78
C ASP A 112 -31.94 -13.11 11.33
N ASP A 113 -33.20 -13.41 11.63
CA ASP A 113 -33.86 -14.66 11.22
C ASP A 113 -33.99 -14.82 9.67
N GLY A 114 -33.68 -13.77 8.91
CA GLY A 114 -33.69 -13.73 7.45
C GLY A 114 -32.30 -13.75 6.82
N ALA A 115 -31.25 -14.07 7.60
CA ALA A 115 -29.85 -14.08 7.17
C ALA A 115 -29.38 -12.73 6.61
N ARG A 116 -29.79 -11.64 7.27
CA ARG A 116 -29.31 -10.28 6.99
C ARG A 116 -28.52 -9.77 8.18
N CYS A 117 -27.40 -9.11 7.90
CA CYS A 117 -26.65 -8.41 8.93
C CYS A 117 -27.36 -7.09 9.26
N ALA A 118 -27.71 -6.88 10.52
CA ALA A 118 -28.35 -5.66 10.99
C ALA A 118 -27.87 -5.30 12.40
N GLY A 119 -27.62 -4.02 12.60
CA GLY A 119 -27.22 -3.47 13.90
C GLY A 119 -28.28 -2.67 14.62
N THR A 120 -27.93 -2.32 15.86
CA THR A 120 -28.65 -1.33 16.65
C THR A 120 -28.23 0.08 16.24
N PRO A 121 -29.18 1.01 15.99
CA PRO A 121 -28.85 2.39 15.65
C PRO A 121 -28.05 3.08 16.76
N GLU A 122 -26.99 3.77 16.36
CA GLU A 122 -26.20 4.61 17.23
C GLU A 122 -26.91 5.94 17.54
N PRO A 123 -26.58 6.63 18.66
CA PRO A 123 -27.20 7.90 19.03
C PRO A 123 -27.04 8.98 17.97
N ALA A 124 -28.05 9.83 17.86
CA ALA A 124 -27.99 11.00 16.98
C ALA A 124 -26.79 11.89 17.34
N GLY A 125 -25.99 12.26 16.34
CA GLY A 125 -24.79 13.07 16.51
C GLY A 125 -23.50 12.30 16.82
N LYS A 126 -23.53 10.96 16.91
CA LYS A 126 -22.29 10.17 16.85
C LYS A 126 -21.58 10.48 15.52
N VAL A 127 -20.28 10.76 15.59
CA VAL A 127 -19.46 11.04 14.40
C VAL A 127 -19.48 9.82 13.49
N CYS A 128 -19.78 10.05 12.23
CA CYS A 128 -19.67 9.08 11.15
C CYS A 128 -19.04 9.77 9.94
N ASP A 129 -18.82 9.07 8.85
CA ASP A 129 -18.36 9.63 7.57
C ASP A 129 -19.36 9.15 6.51
N ASP A 130 -20.07 10.08 5.87
CA ASP A 130 -21.05 9.75 4.82
C ASP A 130 -20.39 9.58 3.45
N ARG A 131 -19.05 9.70 3.41
CA ARG A 131 -18.17 9.65 2.23
C ARG A 131 -18.49 10.71 1.20
N ASN A 132 -19.19 11.77 1.59
CA ASN A 132 -19.42 12.93 0.75
C ASN A 132 -18.43 14.03 1.16
N PRO A 133 -17.37 14.28 0.38
CA PRO A 133 -16.40 15.33 0.70
C PRO A 133 -16.97 16.76 0.62
N CYS A 134 -18.25 16.92 0.28
CA CYS A 134 -18.99 18.18 0.24
C CYS A 134 -19.93 18.36 1.43
N THR A 135 -19.63 17.75 2.57
CA THR A 135 -20.33 17.95 3.84
C THR A 135 -19.37 18.51 4.89
N LEU A 136 -19.89 19.45 5.70
CA LEU A 136 -19.09 20.17 6.71
C LEU A 136 -18.89 19.36 8.00
N SER A 137 -19.78 18.41 8.25
CA SER A 137 -19.77 17.54 9.42
C SER A 137 -20.78 16.43 9.21
N ASP A 138 -20.39 15.21 9.55
CA ASP A 138 -21.18 14.01 9.37
C ASP A 138 -21.60 13.44 10.73
N GLY A 139 -22.88 13.15 10.86
CA GLY A 139 -23.44 12.63 12.09
C GLY A 139 -24.52 11.60 11.83
N CYS A 140 -24.63 10.64 12.75
CA CYS A 140 -25.72 9.69 12.74
C CYS A 140 -27.04 10.41 13.03
N ASP A 141 -28.11 10.01 12.34
CA ASP A 141 -29.45 10.59 12.49
C ASP A 141 -30.28 9.99 13.65
N GLY A 142 -29.71 9.00 14.36
CA GLY A 142 -30.40 8.23 15.41
C GLY A 142 -31.34 7.14 14.89
N ALA A 143 -31.53 7.03 13.57
CA ALA A 143 -32.23 5.94 12.89
C ALA A 143 -31.27 4.94 12.21
N GLY A 144 -29.95 5.19 12.31
CA GLY A 144 -28.90 4.33 11.79
C GLY A 144 -28.34 4.78 10.44
N ALA A 145 -28.70 5.97 9.95
CA ALA A 145 -28.12 6.55 8.74
C ALA A 145 -27.09 7.62 9.10
N CYS A 146 -25.98 7.64 8.35
CA CYS A 146 -25.02 8.73 8.38
C CYS A 146 -25.47 9.82 7.42
N ALA A 147 -25.55 11.06 7.90
CA ALA A 147 -25.92 12.20 7.08
C ALA A 147 -25.06 13.42 7.41
N GLY A 148 -24.45 14.02 6.38
CA GLY A 148 -23.70 15.25 6.51
C GLY A 148 -24.53 16.52 6.33
N ILE A 149 -24.04 17.62 6.90
CA ILE A 149 -24.57 18.97 6.63
C ILE A 149 -23.98 19.44 5.28
N PRO A 150 -24.80 19.71 4.24
CA PRO A 150 -24.30 20.12 2.93
C PRO A 150 -23.46 21.39 3.01
N GLU A 151 -22.29 21.36 2.38
CA GLU A 151 -21.44 22.53 2.22
C GLU A 151 -22.00 23.52 1.16
N THR A 152 -21.39 24.68 1.01
CA THR A 152 -21.75 25.66 -0.02
C THR A 152 -21.25 25.23 -1.41
N PRO A 153 -22.10 25.30 -2.47
CA PRO A 153 -21.65 25.06 -3.84
C PRO A 153 -20.50 25.99 -4.25
N GLY A 154 -19.44 25.41 -4.82
CA GLY A 154 -18.19 26.08 -5.17
C GLY A 154 -17.06 25.90 -4.15
N SER A 155 -17.31 25.28 -2.99
CA SER A 155 -16.23 24.84 -2.09
C SER A 155 -15.32 23.84 -2.80
N PRO A 156 -13.99 23.90 -2.60
CA PRO A 156 -13.05 22.92 -3.13
C PRO A 156 -13.29 21.57 -2.43
N CYS A 157 -13.28 20.50 -3.21
CA CYS A 157 -13.37 19.14 -2.73
C CYS A 157 -12.43 18.26 -3.56
N ASP A 158 -12.37 16.97 -3.26
CA ASP A 158 -11.67 15.97 -4.06
C ASP A 158 -12.67 14.83 -4.28
N ASP A 159 -12.98 14.49 -5.53
CA ASP A 159 -13.93 13.41 -5.85
C ASP A 159 -13.28 12.02 -5.82
N GLY A 160 -12.02 11.94 -5.40
CA GLY A 160 -11.23 10.72 -5.28
C GLY A 160 -10.81 10.15 -6.63
N GLN A 161 -11.11 10.83 -7.74
CA GLN A 161 -10.70 10.39 -9.07
C GLN A 161 -9.44 11.10 -9.51
N ALA A 162 -8.37 10.33 -9.71
CA ALA A 162 -7.08 10.89 -10.11
C ALA A 162 -7.09 11.56 -11.51
N CYS A 163 -8.16 11.35 -12.29
CA CYS A 163 -8.35 11.88 -13.65
C CYS A 163 -9.32 13.06 -13.75
N THR A 164 -9.62 13.70 -12.63
CA THR A 164 -10.38 14.95 -12.54
C THR A 164 -9.46 16.05 -11.98
N THR A 165 -9.79 17.31 -12.29
CA THR A 165 -9.04 18.47 -11.83
C THR A 165 -10.00 19.60 -11.51
N GLY A 166 -9.64 20.38 -10.48
CA GLY A 166 -10.41 21.55 -10.06
C GLY A 166 -11.77 21.17 -9.48
N ASP A 167 -11.80 20.13 -8.65
CA ASP A 167 -13.05 19.55 -8.16
C ASP A 167 -13.71 20.49 -7.17
N VAL A 168 -15.01 20.68 -7.37
CA VAL A 168 -15.81 21.62 -6.62
C VAL A 168 -17.16 21.00 -6.27
N CYS A 169 -17.67 21.39 -5.11
CA CYS A 169 -18.99 20.98 -4.68
C CYS A 169 -20.05 21.64 -5.56
N VAL A 170 -20.89 20.84 -6.20
CA VAL A 170 -21.98 21.31 -7.05
C VAL A 170 -23.31 20.75 -6.60
N GLN A 171 -24.38 21.50 -6.87
CA GLN A 171 -25.72 21.07 -6.52
C GLN A 171 -26.20 19.99 -7.49
N ASP A 172 -26.53 18.82 -6.94
CA ASP A 172 -27.11 17.71 -7.69
C ASP A 172 -28.56 18.05 -8.12
N PRO A 173 -29.04 17.56 -9.29
CA PRO A 173 -30.42 17.74 -9.73
C PRO A 173 -31.49 17.25 -8.74
N SER A 174 -31.15 16.34 -7.83
CA SER A 174 -32.01 15.79 -6.78
C SER A 174 -32.05 16.65 -5.51
N GLY A 175 -31.27 17.74 -5.46
CA GLY A 175 -31.22 18.69 -4.35
C GLY A 175 -30.11 18.44 -3.32
N GLY A 176 -29.28 17.41 -3.49
CA GLY A 176 -28.06 17.18 -2.70
C GLY A 176 -26.87 18.01 -3.18
N ILE A 177 -25.73 17.89 -2.51
CA ILE A 177 -24.45 18.45 -2.96
C ILE A 177 -23.45 17.32 -3.19
N ALA A 178 -22.70 17.37 -4.27
CA ALA A 178 -21.73 16.35 -4.64
C ALA A 178 -20.46 16.99 -5.20
N CYS A 179 -19.32 16.35 -4.99
CA CYS A 179 -18.06 16.79 -5.58
C CYS A 179 -18.01 16.43 -7.07
N GLN A 180 -17.68 17.40 -7.92
CA GLN A 180 -17.52 17.17 -9.35
C GLN A 180 -16.28 17.91 -9.88
N GLY A 181 -15.42 17.17 -10.57
CA GLY A 181 -14.27 17.69 -11.28
C GLY A 181 -14.43 17.83 -12.78
N ALA A 182 -13.56 18.64 -13.39
CA ALA A 182 -13.40 18.65 -14.84
C ALA A 182 -12.43 17.53 -15.25
N SER A 183 -12.80 16.72 -16.25
CA SER A 183 -11.94 15.65 -16.75
C SER A 183 -10.57 16.18 -17.17
N ARG A 184 -9.51 15.53 -16.68
CA ARG A 184 -8.11 15.84 -17.01
C ARG A 184 -7.88 15.59 -18.49
N VAL A 185 -7.51 16.65 -19.22
CA VAL A 185 -7.19 16.58 -20.65
C VAL A 185 -5.76 16.07 -20.81
N CYS A 186 -5.64 14.82 -21.23
CA CYS A 186 -4.39 14.22 -21.67
C CYS A 186 -4.38 14.25 -23.20
N ASP A 187 -3.67 15.21 -23.78
CA ASP A 187 -3.45 15.34 -25.22
C ASP A 187 -2.00 15.74 -25.43
N ASP A 188 -1.19 14.86 -26.02
CA ASP A 188 0.23 15.13 -26.33
C ASP A 188 0.43 15.72 -27.74
N SER A 189 -0.66 16.04 -28.44
CA SER A 189 -0.72 16.50 -29.83
C SER A 189 -0.18 15.50 -30.85
N ASN A 190 0.09 14.25 -30.45
CA ASN A 190 0.46 13.17 -31.34
C ASN A 190 -0.79 12.40 -31.77
N LEU A 191 -1.23 12.61 -33.00
CA LEU A 191 -2.40 11.92 -33.57
C LEU A 191 -2.22 10.38 -33.64
N CYS A 192 -1.01 9.86 -33.42
CA CYS A 192 -0.69 8.44 -33.46
C CYS A 192 -0.63 7.77 -32.08
N THR A 193 -1.13 8.42 -31.04
CA THR A 193 -1.35 7.85 -29.72
C THR A 193 -2.82 7.95 -29.33
N ASN A 194 -3.29 6.95 -28.59
CA ASN A 194 -4.51 7.02 -27.83
C ASN A 194 -4.16 7.59 -26.46
N ASP A 195 -4.52 8.85 -26.28
CA ASP A 195 -4.21 9.60 -25.07
C ASP A 195 -5.33 9.40 -24.07
N ALA A 196 -4.99 8.90 -22.90
CA ALA A 196 -5.93 8.69 -21.82
C ALA A 196 -5.27 9.05 -20.49
N CYS A 197 -6.08 9.44 -19.52
CA CYS A 197 -5.63 9.49 -18.15
C CYS A 197 -5.79 8.09 -17.52
N ASP A 198 -4.76 7.62 -16.83
CA ASP A 198 -4.81 6.38 -16.06
C ASP A 198 -5.63 6.60 -14.77
N PRO A 199 -6.81 5.96 -14.62
CA PRO A 199 -7.68 6.16 -13.46
C PRO A 199 -7.07 5.75 -12.13
N ALA A 200 -6.04 4.88 -12.12
CA ALA A 200 -5.38 4.45 -10.89
C ALA A 200 -4.27 5.41 -10.44
N THR A 201 -3.57 6.05 -11.37
CA THR A 201 -2.39 6.87 -11.06
C THR A 201 -2.56 8.37 -11.34
N GLY A 202 -3.61 8.76 -12.07
CA GLY A 202 -3.84 10.15 -12.52
C GLY A 202 -2.87 10.64 -13.59
N ASN A 203 -1.94 9.78 -14.01
CA ASN A 203 -0.94 10.12 -15.01
C ASN A 203 -1.52 9.97 -16.42
N CYS A 204 -1.10 10.86 -17.32
CA CYS A 204 -1.42 10.70 -18.72
C CYS A 204 -0.62 9.53 -19.30
N VAL A 205 -1.34 8.60 -19.93
CA VAL A 205 -0.79 7.48 -20.68
C VAL A 205 -1.06 7.69 -22.16
N PHE A 206 0.01 7.64 -22.95
CA PHE A 206 -0.03 7.84 -24.40
C PHE A 206 0.27 6.49 -25.04
N ARG A 207 -0.78 5.75 -25.41
CA ARG A 207 -0.62 4.39 -25.97
C ARG A 207 -0.47 4.48 -27.49
N PRO A 208 0.63 4.02 -28.10
CA PRO A 208 0.76 4.03 -29.55
C PRO A 208 -0.42 3.32 -30.23
N ILE A 209 -0.97 3.90 -31.29
CA ILE A 209 -1.98 3.25 -32.12
C ILE A 209 -1.34 2.02 -32.77
N ASN A 210 -1.91 0.83 -32.49
CA ASN A 210 -1.48 -0.39 -33.14
C ASN A 210 -2.00 -0.42 -34.58
N CYS A 211 -1.07 -0.31 -35.52
CA CYS A 211 -1.36 -0.34 -36.96
C CYS A 211 -1.06 -1.68 -37.63
N ASP A 212 -0.75 -2.73 -36.88
CA ASP A 212 -0.53 -4.06 -37.44
C ASP A 212 -1.81 -4.58 -38.12
N ASP A 213 -1.76 -4.84 -39.43
CA ASP A 213 -2.90 -5.42 -40.17
C ASP A 213 -2.90 -6.95 -40.16
N GLY A 214 -2.00 -7.56 -39.37
CA GLY A 214 -1.83 -9.00 -39.25
C GLY A 214 -1.13 -9.64 -40.46
N LYS A 215 -0.61 -8.84 -41.41
CA LYS A 215 0.11 -9.37 -42.57
C LYS A 215 1.62 -9.14 -42.44
N ALA A 216 2.36 -10.22 -42.33
CA ALA A 216 3.82 -10.18 -42.24
C ALA A 216 4.53 -9.59 -43.48
N CYS A 217 3.83 -9.43 -44.60
CA CYS A 217 4.37 -8.87 -45.85
C CYS A 217 4.29 -7.33 -45.95
N THR A 218 3.71 -6.65 -44.96
CA THR A 218 3.61 -5.19 -44.89
C THR A 218 4.44 -4.64 -43.73
N GLN A 219 5.02 -3.46 -43.95
CA GLN A 219 5.55 -2.60 -42.90
C GLN A 219 4.46 -1.59 -42.53
N ASP A 220 4.00 -1.70 -41.30
CA ASP A 220 2.87 -0.93 -40.81
C ASP A 220 3.35 0.23 -39.95
N SER A 221 2.82 1.42 -40.21
CA SER A 221 3.20 2.65 -39.51
C SER A 221 2.02 3.59 -39.40
N CYS A 222 1.90 4.28 -38.27
CA CYS A 222 0.93 5.35 -38.13
C CYS A 222 1.50 6.65 -38.69
N SER A 223 0.70 7.36 -39.50
CA SER A 223 1.01 8.71 -39.99
C SER A 223 -0.25 9.58 -39.99
N ASN A 224 -0.18 10.74 -39.35
CA ASN A 224 -1.30 11.68 -39.17
C ASN A 224 -2.56 11.04 -38.55
N GLY A 225 -2.41 10.09 -37.64
CA GLY A 225 -3.52 9.38 -37.00
C GLY A 225 -4.23 8.34 -37.87
N PHE A 226 -3.63 7.97 -39.01
CA PHE A 226 -4.10 6.89 -39.86
C PHE A 226 -3.03 5.82 -39.99
N CYS A 227 -3.45 4.56 -39.94
CA CYS A 227 -2.57 3.43 -40.23
C CYS A 227 -2.27 3.36 -41.73
N GLN A 228 -0.98 3.26 -42.04
CA GLN A 228 -0.44 3.08 -43.38
C GLN A 228 0.32 1.76 -43.42
N HIS A 229 0.16 1.02 -44.52
CA HIS A 229 0.74 -0.31 -44.73
C HIS A 229 1.55 -0.31 -46.03
N PHE A 230 2.86 -0.54 -45.95
CA PHE A 230 3.75 -0.54 -47.10
C PHE A 230 4.23 -1.96 -47.40
N VAL A 231 4.03 -2.46 -48.63
CA VAL A 231 4.49 -3.81 -49.02
C VAL A 231 6.02 -3.83 -49.13
N LEU A 232 6.65 -4.83 -48.51
CA LEU A 232 8.10 -5.04 -48.56
C LEU A 232 8.52 -5.69 -49.91
N ASP A 233 9.58 -5.19 -50.55
CA ASP A 233 10.13 -5.73 -51.82
C ASP A 233 11.63 -6.11 -51.74
N PRO A 234 12.01 -7.14 -50.95
CA PRO A 234 13.35 -7.71 -50.99
C PRO A 234 13.58 -8.62 -52.23
N PRO A 235 14.83 -8.91 -52.63
CA PRO A 235 15.11 -9.92 -53.64
C PRO A 235 14.77 -11.34 -53.13
N CYS A 236 14.18 -12.19 -53.98
CA CYS A 236 13.74 -13.56 -53.66
C CYS A 236 14.11 -14.56 -54.76
N ASP A 237 14.16 -15.84 -54.40
CA ASP A 237 14.34 -17.00 -55.29
C ASP A 237 13.29 -18.04 -54.88
N ASP A 238 12.44 -18.48 -55.82
CA ASP A 238 11.32 -19.40 -55.55
C ASP A 238 11.76 -20.89 -55.53
N GLY A 239 13.06 -21.15 -55.67
CA GLY A 239 13.63 -22.49 -55.70
C GLY A 239 13.35 -23.25 -56.99
N ASN A 240 12.71 -22.64 -57.97
CA ASN A 240 12.49 -23.22 -59.28
C ASN A 240 13.56 -22.78 -60.27
N ALA A 241 14.54 -23.65 -60.50
CA ALA A 241 15.65 -23.37 -61.39
C ALA A 241 15.24 -23.15 -62.87
N CYS A 242 13.98 -23.43 -63.22
CA CYS A 242 13.39 -23.20 -64.54
C CYS A 242 12.67 -21.84 -64.66
N THR A 243 12.71 -20.95 -63.66
CA THR A 243 12.19 -19.57 -63.73
C THR A 243 13.29 -18.53 -63.51
N ILE A 244 13.16 -17.34 -64.13
CA ILE A 244 14.09 -16.20 -63.94
C ILE A 244 13.35 -14.90 -63.63
N GLY A 245 13.85 -14.13 -62.66
CA GLY A 245 13.34 -12.80 -62.32
C GLY A 245 12.19 -12.82 -61.31
N ASP A 246 12.35 -13.57 -60.22
CA ASP A 246 11.32 -13.78 -59.20
C ASP A 246 11.04 -12.49 -58.41
N ARG A 247 9.78 -12.32 -57.99
CA ARG A 247 9.33 -11.15 -57.21
C ARG A 247 8.46 -11.57 -56.04
N PHE A 248 8.62 -10.89 -54.91
CA PHE A 248 7.71 -11.08 -53.78
C PHE A 248 6.35 -10.44 -54.03
N GLY A 249 5.32 -11.01 -53.43
CA GLY A 249 4.04 -10.37 -53.23
C GLY A 249 3.30 -10.96 -52.03
N CYS A 250 2.25 -10.27 -51.56
CA CYS A 250 1.40 -10.80 -50.51
C CYS A 250 0.50 -11.92 -51.08
N GLY A 251 0.64 -13.12 -50.52
CA GLY A 251 -0.28 -14.21 -50.80
C GLY A 251 -1.70 -13.95 -50.26
N PRO A 252 -2.69 -14.77 -50.62
CA PRO A 252 -4.09 -14.59 -50.21
C PRO A 252 -4.33 -14.61 -48.69
N ASN A 253 -3.36 -15.09 -47.90
CA ASN A 253 -3.41 -15.17 -46.44
C ASN A 253 -2.46 -14.17 -45.75
N GLY A 254 -1.95 -13.14 -46.43
CA GLY A 254 -1.06 -12.13 -45.83
C GLY A 254 0.39 -12.58 -45.56
N GLN A 255 0.76 -13.77 -46.03
CA GLN A 255 2.12 -14.29 -45.99
C GLN A 255 2.96 -13.69 -47.13
N MET A 256 4.25 -13.47 -46.87
CA MET A 256 5.25 -13.15 -47.89
C MET A 256 5.48 -14.38 -48.78
N VAL A 257 5.10 -14.31 -50.06
CA VAL A 257 5.23 -15.40 -51.03
C VAL A 257 6.09 -14.94 -52.21
N CYS A 258 7.11 -15.73 -52.56
CA CYS A 258 7.92 -15.50 -53.75
C CYS A 258 7.19 -16.11 -54.96
N PHE A 259 6.91 -15.30 -55.98
CA PHE A 259 6.28 -15.76 -57.23
C PHE A 259 7.35 -15.94 -58.31
N GLY A 260 7.40 -17.13 -58.91
CA GLY A 260 8.33 -17.47 -59.99
C GLY A 260 8.20 -16.60 -61.24
N GLY A 261 9.34 -16.19 -61.78
CA GLY A 261 9.47 -15.38 -62.99
C GLY A 261 9.28 -16.16 -64.30
N ALA A 262 9.94 -15.73 -65.38
CA ALA A 262 9.74 -16.29 -66.72
C ALA A 262 10.45 -17.64 -66.94
N THR A 263 9.85 -18.56 -67.72
CA THR A 263 10.36 -19.93 -67.99
C THR A 263 11.69 -19.99 -68.77
N ARG A 264 12.61 -20.85 -68.31
CA ARG A 264 13.94 -21.15 -68.87
C ARG A 264 13.87 -22.24 -69.95
N ILE A 265 14.52 -22.04 -71.11
CA ILE A 265 14.52 -22.98 -72.26
C ILE A 265 15.80 -23.86 -72.24
N CYS A 266 15.65 -25.18 -72.48
CA CYS A 266 16.74 -26.17 -72.43
C CYS A 266 17.00 -26.82 -73.80
N ASP A 267 18.22 -26.71 -74.36
CA ASP A 267 18.60 -27.24 -75.69
C ASP A 267 19.85 -28.16 -75.61
N PRO A 268 19.75 -29.47 -75.95
CA PRO A 268 20.87 -30.43 -75.89
C PRO A 268 21.66 -30.45 -77.20
N GLY A 269 22.59 -29.53 -77.35
CA GLY A 269 23.38 -29.33 -78.58
C GLY A 269 24.31 -30.46 -79.05
N ASP A 270 24.33 -31.68 -78.46
CA ASP A 270 24.96 -32.86 -79.11
C ASP A 270 24.60 -34.20 -78.45
N HIS A 271 24.69 -35.27 -79.26
CA HIS A 271 24.09 -36.59 -79.05
C HIS A 271 24.50 -37.32 -77.76
N CYS A 272 23.53 -37.46 -76.86
CA CYS A 272 23.15 -38.70 -76.17
C CYS A 272 21.85 -38.53 -75.33
N PHE A 273 20.95 -37.58 -75.61
CA PHE A 273 19.84 -37.31 -74.70
C PHE A 273 18.58 -36.76 -75.39
N SER A 274 17.42 -36.89 -74.73
CA SER A 274 16.24 -36.02 -74.91
C SER A 274 16.14 -35.05 -73.72
N ALA A 275 15.78 -33.79 -73.97
CA ALA A 275 15.77 -32.71 -72.97
C ALA A 275 14.37 -32.38 -72.42
N SER A 276 14.26 -32.22 -71.10
CA SER A 276 13.11 -31.60 -70.43
C SER A 276 13.58 -30.77 -69.22
N CYS A 277 12.93 -29.66 -68.89
CA CYS A 277 13.24 -28.87 -67.70
C CYS A 277 12.55 -29.47 -66.46
N ASP A 278 13.32 -29.83 -65.45
CA ASP A 278 12.88 -30.28 -64.14
C ASP A 278 12.89 -29.10 -63.13
N PRO A 279 11.79 -28.83 -62.42
CA PRO A 279 11.69 -27.69 -61.50
C PRO A 279 12.70 -27.67 -60.35
N ALA A 280 13.22 -28.82 -59.91
CA ALA A 280 14.19 -28.89 -58.81
C ALA A 280 15.65 -28.80 -59.30
N SER A 281 15.90 -29.20 -60.54
CA SER A 281 17.25 -29.48 -61.04
C SER A 281 17.64 -28.67 -62.29
N GLY A 282 16.70 -27.96 -62.91
CA GLY A 282 16.88 -27.33 -64.22
C GLY A 282 16.80 -28.34 -65.36
N CYS A 283 17.55 -28.17 -66.44
CA CYS A 283 17.47 -29.04 -67.62
C CYS A 283 17.98 -30.49 -67.33
N VAL A 284 17.17 -31.52 -67.61
CA VAL A 284 17.47 -32.95 -67.34
C VAL A 284 17.52 -33.82 -68.61
N PHE A 285 18.39 -34.84 -68.59
CA PHE A 285 18.83 -35.69 -69.71
C PHE A 285 19.09 -37.18 -69.24
N THR A 286 18.80 -38.27 -70.00
CA THR A 286 18.90 -39.71 -69.53
C THR A 286 19.80 -40.72 -70.33
N TYR A 287 20.56 -41.65 -69.68
CA TYR A 287 21.38 -42.79 -70.27
C TYR A 287 21.50 -44.10 -69.40
N ARG A 288 21.93 -45.30 -69.96
CA ARG A 288 22.06 -46.67 -69.32
C ARG A 288 23.50 -47.05 -68.81
N CYS A 289 23.67 -47.58 -67.57
CA CYS A 289 24.91 -48.12 -66.92
C CYS A 289 24.64 -49.03 -65.67
N ASP A 290 25.42 -50.12 -65.36
CA ASP A 290 25.28 -51.01 -64.14
C ASP A 290 26.60 -51.80 -63.74
N ASP A 291 27.00 -51.92 -62.44
CA ASP A 291 28.18 -52.68 -61.88
C ASP A 291 27.95 -53.81 -60.84
N HIS A 292 26.72 -54.08 -60.42
CA HIS A 292 26.37 -55.17 -59.47
C HIS A 292 26.94 -55.09 -58.04
N ASN A 293 27.30 -53.91 -57.53
CA ASN A 293 27.52 -53.72 -56.08
C ASN A 293 26.22 -53.27 -55.36
N PRO A 294 25.76 -53.98 -54.30
CA PRO A 294 24.48 -53.69 -53.64
C PRO A 294 24.46 -52.39 -52.82
N CYS A 295 25.63 -51.83 -52.49
CA CYS A 295 25.75 -50.50 -51.87
C CYS A 295 26.11 -49.41 -52.89
N THR A 296 25.94 -49.62 -54.21
CA THR A 296 26.08 -48.60 -55.25
C THR A 296 24.92 -48.61 -56.26
N TYR A 297 24.72 -47.48 -56.93
CA TYR A 297 23.76 -47.26 -58.01
C TYR A 297 24.45 -46.56 -59.17
N ASP A 298 24.13 -46.97 -60.39
CA ASP A 298 24.97 -46.75 -61.56
C ASP A 298 24.37 -45.69 -62.51
N SER A 299 25.18 -44.71 -62.91
CA SER A 299 24.74 -43.55 -63.71
C SER A 299 25.78 -43.09 -64.73
N CYS A 300 25.33 -42.70 -65.93
CA CYS A 300 26.17 -42.49 -67.10
C CYS A 300 26.22 -41.01 -67.51
N ASN A 301 27.42 -40.40 -67.53
CA ASN A 301 27.64 -39.00 -67.94
C ASN A 301 28.92 -38.90 -68.80
N VAL A 302 28.76 -39.17 -70.10
CA VAL A 302 29.82 -39.39 -71.12
C VAL A 302 30.64 -40.68 -70.92
N VAL A 303 30.86 -41.13 -69.67
CA VAL A 303 31.38 -42.46 -69.27
C VAL A 303 30.56 -42.99 -68.06
N CYS A 304 30.60 -44.30 -67.80
CA CYS A 304 29.88 -44.99 -66.72
C CYS A 304 30.42 -44.67 -65.31
N ASN A 305 29.56 -44.28 -64.36
CA ASN A 305 29.89 -44.00 -62.96
C ASN A 305 29.04 -44.86 -62.00
N HIS A 306 29.59 -45.24 -60.85
CA HIS A 306 28.96 -46.08 -59.81
C HIS A 306 28.96 -45.32 -58.47
N LEU A 307 27.77 -44.93 -57.97
CA LEU A 307 27.59 -44.00 -56.84
C LEU A 307 27.04 -44.72 -55.59
N PRO A 308 27.46 -44.39 -54.37
CA PRO A 308 26.99 -45.04 -53.13
C PRO A 308 25.47 -45.02 -52.92
N LEU A 309 24.91 -46.13 -52.43
CA LEU A 309 23.50 -46.31 -52.03
C LEU A 309 23.42 -46.68 -50.53
N SER A 310 22.40 -46.19 -49.83
CA SER A 310 22.14 -46.52 -48.42
C SER A 310 21.09 -47.64 -48.27
N GLY A 311 21.34 -48.59 -47.36
CA GLY A 311 20.48 -49.75 -47.12
C GLY A 311 21.10 -50.77 -46.15
N PRO A 312 20.35 -51.77 -45.68
CA PRO A 312 20.88 -52.81 -44.80
C PRO A 312 21.83 -53.71 -45.58
N CYS A 313 22.96 -54.00 -44.97
CA CYS A 313 24.00 -54.87 -45.51
C CYS A 313 24.61 -55.68 -44.33
N ASP A 314 25.54 -56.58 -44.61
CA ASP A 314 26.24 -57.36 -43.58
C ASP A 314 27.74 -57.26 -43.90
N ASP A 315 28.52 -56.73 -42.96
CA ASP A 315 29.97 -56.51 -43.13
C ASP A 315 30.83 -57.65 -42.56
N GLY A 316 30.21 -58.61 -41.87
CA GLY A 316 30.86 -59.80 -41.32
C GLY A 316 31.73 -59.59 -40.07
N ASP A 317 31.68 -58.43 -39.39
CA ASP A 317 32.42 -58.18 -38.13
C ASP A 317 31.58 -58.51 -36.88
N PRO A 318 32.04 -59.38 -35.96
CA PRO A 318 31.31 -59.72 -34.73
C PRO A 318 31.25 -58.61 -33.67
N CYS A 319 31.93 -57.47 -33.84
CA CYS A 319 31.95 -56.34 -32.89
C CYS A 319 30.93 -55.24 -33.19
N THR A 320 30.21 -55.33 -34.31
CA THR A 320 29.18 -54.38 -34.73
C THR A 320 27.79 -55.03 -34.76
N ILE A 321 26.75 -54.24 -34.54
CA ILE A 321 25.35 -54.66 -34.75
C ILE A 321 24.65 -53.65 -35.66
N GLN A 322 23.66 -54.13 -36.42
CA GLN A 322 22.79 -53.33 -37.31
C GLN A 322 23.56 -52.61 -38.45
N ASP A 323 24.29 -53.36 -39.28
CA ASP A 323 25.13 -52.77 -40.33
C ASP A 323 24.34 -52.11 -41.47
N GLN A 324 24.80 -50.94 -41.91
CA GLN A 324 24.20 -50.15 -42.98
C GLN A 324 25.27 -49.67 -43.97
N CYS A 325 24.90 -49.58 -45.25
CA CYS A 325 25.75 -48.99 -46.27
C CYS A 325 25.94 -47.50 -45.93
N ASP A 326 27.18 -47.09 -45.69
CA ASP A 326 27.55 -45.70 -45.47
C ASP A 326 27.51 -44.90 -46.78
N GLY A 327 27.55 -43.57 -46.67
CA GLY A 327 27.50 -42.66 -47.82
C GLY A 327 28.69 -42.76 -48.79
N THR A 328 29.61 -43.70 -48.59
CA THR A 328 30.76 -43.98 -49.47
C THR A 328 30.67 -45.33 -50.18
N GLY A 329 29.62 -46.11 -49.93
CA GLY A 329 29.34 -47.37 -50.63
C GLY A 329 29.93 -48.60 -49.92
N HIS A 330 30.23 -48.48 -48.62
CA HIS A 330 30.74 -49.57 -47.78
C HIS A 330 29.75 -49.92 -46.67
N CYS A 331 29.67 -51.19 -46.29
CA CYS A 331 28.84 -51.62 -45.16
C CYS A 331 29.55 -51.39 -43.82
N ARG A 332 28.88 -50.78 -42.82
CA ARG A 332 29.39 -50.56 -41.45
C ARG A 332 28.29 -50.62 -40.37
N GLY A 333 28.56 -51.17 -39.19
CA GLY A 333 27.65 -51.12 -38.02
C GLY A 333 28.12 -50.27 -36.82
N VAL A 334 27.30 -50.26 -35.75
CA VAL A 334 27.53 -49.45 -34.53
C VAL A 334 28.16 -50.25 -33.38
N SER A 335 29.04 -49.60 -32.60
CA SER A 335 29.89 -50.21 -31.54
C SER A 335 29.15 -50.44 -30.21
N ARG A 336 29.56 -51.47 -29.46
CA ARG A 336 28.89 -51.99 -28.23
C ARG A 336 29.56 -51.60 -26.90
N CYS A 337 30.56 -50.71 -26.89
CA CYS A 337 31.46 -50.52 -25.74
C CYS A 337 31.30 -49.22 -24.94
N ASP A 338 30.30 -48.39 -25.19
CA ASP A 338 30.08 -47.14 -24.43
C ASP A 338 29.44 -47.42 -23.05
N ASP A 339 30.14 -47.09 -21.96
CA ASP A 339 29.66 -47.29 -20.59
C ASP A 339 28.92 -46.08 -19.99
N GLY A 340 28.81 -44.99 -20.76
CA GLY A 340 28.15 -43.75 -20.36
C GLY A 340 28.96 -42.90 -19.37
N ASN A 341 30.22 -43.25 -19.07
CA ASN A 341 31.12 -42.44 -18.24
C ASN A 341 32.03 -41.56 -19.10
N LEU A 342 31.80 -40.25 -19.07
CA LEU A 342 32.59 -39.26 -19.82
C LEU A 342 34.07 -39.20 -19.41
N CYS A 343 34.42 -39.72 -18.22
CA CYS A 343 35.79 -39.76 -17.72
C CYS A 343 36.59 -41.01 -18.12
N THR A 344 36.02 -41.86 -18.99
CA THR A 344 36.69 -43.01 -19.60
C THR A 344 36.69 -42.91 -21.11
N ASP A 345 37.79 -43.33 -21.72
CA ASP A 345 37.90 -43.55 -23.15
C ASP A 345 37.61 -45.03 -23.44
N ASP A 346 36.45 -45.27 -24.04
CA ASP A 346 35.92 -46.60 -24.29
C ASP A 346 36.41 -47.16 -25.62
N ARG A 347 37.05 -48.32 -25.59
CA ARG A 347 37.62 -48.96 -26.79
C ARG A 347 37.35 -50.45 -26.80
N CYS A 348 37.03 -50.98 -27.98
CA CYS A 348 36.93 -52.42 -28.19
C CYS A 348 38.29 -53.08 -27.97
N ASP A 349 38.35 -54.05 -27.06
CA ASP A 349 39.53 -54.88 -26.81
C ASP A 349 39.13 -56.36 -26.83
N PRO A 350 39.42 -57.09 -27.93
CA PRO A 350 39.11 -58.51 -28.07
C PRO A 350 39.82 -59.42 -27.05
N ALA A 351 40.81 -58.92 -26.30
CA ALA A 351 41.48 -59.64 -25.23
C ALA A 351 40.80 -59.46 -23.86
N SER A 352 39.85 -58.52 -23.73
CA SER A 352 39.05 -58.30 -22.53
C SER A 352 37.89 -59.33 -22.44
N PRO A 353 37.53 -59.84 -21.25
CA PRO A 353 36.49 -60.87 -21.10
C PRO A 353 35.13 -60.52 -21.74
N ASP A 354 34.80 -59.22 -21.78
CA ASP A 354 33.54 -58.70 -22.31
C ASP A 354 33.72 -57.92 -23.62
N GLY A 355 34.93 -57.89 -24.19
CA GLY A 355 35.24 -57.25 -25.48
C GLY A 355 35.50 -55.73 -25.44
N CYS A 356 35.48 -55.10 -24.26
CA CYS A 356 35.64 -53.65 -24.07
C CYS A 356 36.74 -53.30 -23.05
N SER A 357 37.39 -52.16 -23.23
CA SER A 357 38.40 -51.56 -22.34
C SER A 357 38.07 -50.08 -22.10
N HIS A 358 38.14 -49.64 -20.85
CA HIS A 358 37.76 -48.29 -20.41
C HIS A 358 38.96 -47.63 -19.71
N ALA A 359 39.65 -46.72 -20.39
CA ALA A 359 40.85 -46.06 -19.85
C ALA A 359 40.51 -44.68 -19.29
N PHE A 360 40.95 -44.36 -18.06
CA PHE A 360 40.67 -43.04 -17.47
C PHE A 360 41.29 -41.92 -18.32
N ASN A 361 40.50 -40.90 -18.62
CA ASN A 361 40.95 -39.70 -19.31
C ASN A 361 41.01 -38.49 -18.36
N THR A 362 41.46 -37.35 -18.89
CA THR A 362 41.52 -36.07 -18.18
C THR A 362 40.67 -35.01 -18.87
N ALA A 363 39.59 -35.43 -19.52
CA ALA A 363 38.70 -34.53 -20.25
C ALA A 363 37.91 -33.62 -19.30
N SER A 364 37.29 -32.58 -19.87
CA SER A 364 36.33 -31.75 -19.16
C SER A 364 35.08 -32.56 -18.84
N CYS A 365 34.51 -32.38 -17.65
CA CYS A 365 33.30 -33.05 -17.22
C CYS A 365 32.40 -32.08 -16.45
N SER A 366 31.30 -32.56 -15.87
CA SER A 366 30.51 -31.78 -14.91
C SER A 366 30.28 -32.59 -13.64
N ASP A 367 30.53 -31.98 -12.49
CA ASP A 367 30.28 -32.58 -11.17
C ASP A 367 28.82 -32.42 -10.71
N ARG A 368 27.96 -31.85 -11.57
CA ARG A 368 26.55 -31.48 -11.34
C ARG A 368 26.35 -30.36 -10.31
N ASN A 369 27.40 -29.65 -9.93
CA ASN A 369 27.31 -28.39 -9.22
C ASN A 369 27.54 -27.24 -10.20
N ALA A 370 26.48 -26.51 -10.54
CA ALA A 370 26.56 -25.44 -11.52
C ALA A 370 27.35 -24.21 -11.02
N CYS A 371 27.69 -24.15 -9.72
CA CYS A 371 28.48 -23.07 -9.13
C CYS A 371 30.00 -23.28 -9.23
N THR A 372 30.45 -24.50 -9.58
CA THR A 372 31.85 -24.81 -9.88
C THR A 372 32.05 -24.84 -11.40
N LEU A 373 33.10 -24.15 -11.87
CA LEU A 373 33.44 -24.03 -13.28
C LEU A 373 34.80 -24.68 -13.54
N GLY A 374 34.90 -25.40 -14.66
CA GLY A 374 36.14 -26.04 -15.11
C GLY A 374 36.40 -27.41 -14.47
N ASP A 375 35.34 -28.19 -14.23
CA ASP A 375 35.47 -29.55 -13.70
C ASP A 375 36.27 -30.44 -14.67
N THR A 376 37.13 -31.29 -14.10
CA THR A 376 38.05 -32.13 -14.88
C THR A 376 38.04 -33.57 -14.38
N CYS A 377 38.14 -34.50 -15.32
CA CYS A 377 38.23 -35.92 -15.01
C CYS A 377 39.59 -36.24 -14.37
N ARG A 378 39.55 -36.97 -13.25
CA ARG A 378 40.74 -37.53 -12.62
C ARG A 378 40.39 -38.84 -11.93
N ASP A 379 41.21 -39.86 -12.19
CA ASP A 379 41.06 -41.20 -11.61
C ASP A 379 39.67 -41.83 -11.89
N GLY A 380 39.11 -41.56 -13.07
CA GLY A 380 37.82 -42.10 -13.52
C GLY A 380 36.57 -41.40 -12.99
N ALA A 381 36.74 -40.32 -12.22
CA ALA A 381 35.64 -39.51 -11.66
C ALA A 381 35.81 -38.02 -12.00
N CYS A 382 34.68 -37.32 -12.10
CA CYS A 382 34.69 -35.87 -12.31
C CYS A 382 35.05 -35.15 -11.01
N GLN A 383 36.08 -34.29 -11.04
CA GLN A 383 36.49 -33.48 -9.90
C GLN A 383 35.98 -32.04 -10.05
N PRO A 384 35.40 -31.43 -9.00
CA PRO A 384 34.95 -30.04 -9.02
C PRO A 384 36.07 -29.07 -9.41
N GLY A 385 35.76 -28.15 -10.30
CA GLY A 385 36.63 -27.04 -10.68
C GLY A 385 36.86 -26.08 -9.52
N THR A 386 38.02 -25.42 -9.53
CA THR A 386 38.41 -24.46 -8.48
C THR A 386 37.90 -23.03 -8.75
N ILE A 387 37.33 -22.79 -9.92
CA ILE A 387 36.76 -21.50 -10.30
C ILE A 387 35.31 -21.49 -9.86
N LEU A 388 34.97 -20.65 -8.88
CA LEU A 388 33.59 -20.46 -8.44
C LEU A 388 32.89 -19.43 -9.32
N ARG A 389 31.61 -19.69 -9.64
CA ARG A 389 30.72 -18.75 -10.32
C ARG A 389 30.61 -17.48 -9.47
N ASN A 390 31.04 -16.35 -10.02
CA ASN A 390 30.94 -15.07 -9.34
C ASN A 390 29.48 -14.60 -9.37
N CYS A 391 28.85 -14.56 -8.20
CA CYS A 391 27.50 -14.03 -8.04
C CYS A 391 27.48 -12.64 -7.40
N ASP A 392 28.64 -12.00 -7.22
CA ASP A 392 28.71 -10.62 -6.71
C ASP A 392 27.98 -9.66 -7.66
N ASP A 393 26.89 -9.04 -7.20
CA ASP A 393 26.15 -8.03 -7.97
C ASP A 393 26.71 -6.62 -7.79
N GLY A 394 27.78 -6.48 -7.00
CA GLY A 394 28.42 -5.21 -6.67
C GLY A 394 27.64 -4.37 -5.65
N ASN A 395 26.60 -4.93 -5.02
CA ASN A 395 25.85 -4.29 -3.96
C ASN A 395 26.29 -4.84 -2.59
N ALA A 396 26.96 -4.01 -1.80
CA ALA A 396 27.43 -4.39 -0.47
C ALA A 396 26.28 -4.61 0.55
N CYS A 397 25.03 -4.29 0.18
CA CYS A 397 23.84 -4.52 0.98
C CYS A 397 23.17 -5.87 0.72
N THR A 398 23.65 -6.67 -0.23
CA THR A 398 23.13 -8.01 -0.51
C THR A 398 24.17 -9.06 -0.12
N THR A 399 23.67 -10.21 0.31
CA THR A 399 24.47 -11.42 0.43
C THR A 399 24.25 -12.24 -0.84
N ASP A 400 25.32 -12.39 -1.61
CA ASP A 400 25.28 -13.06 -2.90
C ASP A 400 25.66 -14.52 -2.77
N THR A 401 24.73 -15.39 -3.16
CA THR A 401 24.88 -16.84 -3.06
C THR A 401 24.55 -17.49 -4.39
N CYS A 402 25.28 -18.54 -4.76
CA CYS A 402 24.99 -19.32 -5.95
C CYS A 402 24.22 -20.59 -5.56
N ASP A 403 23.12 -20.87 -6.26
CA ASP A 403 22.36 -22.12 -6.09
C ASP A 403 23.15 -23.29 -6.73
N PRO A 404 23.57 -24.32 -5.98
CA PRO A 404 24.39 -25.41 -6.53
C PRO A 404 23.71 -26.26 -7.60
N ALA A 405 22.37 -26.31 -7.64
CA ALA A 405 21.61 -27.15 -8.56
C ALA A 405 21.31 -26.44 -9.90
N SER A 406 20.93 -25.16 -9.86
CA SER A 406 20.62 -24.36 -11.06
C SER A 406 21.80 -23.48 -11.52
N GLY A 407 22.69 -23.12 -10.59
CA GLY A 407 23.76 -22.15 -10.77
C GLY A 407 23.27 -20.71 -10.88
N GLU A 408 22.02 -20.46 -10.52
CA GLU A 408 21.45 -19.11 -10.46
C GLU A 408 22.02 -18.35 -9.27
N CYS A 409 22.25 -17.04 -9.45
CA CYS A 409 22.69 -16.16 -8.40
C CYS A 409 21.47 -15.64 -7.62
N ARG A 410 21.52 -15.80 -6.29
CA ARG A 410 20.52 -15.29 -5.36
C ARG A 410 21.16 -14.20 -4.51
N HIS A 411 20.59 -13.01 -4.61
CA HIS A 411 20.99 -11.82 -3.88
C HIS A 411 19.93 -11.59 -2.79
N THR A 412 20.31 -11.73 -1.52
CA THR A 412 19.39 -11.50 -0.39
C THR A 412 19.80 -10.28 0.38
N ASP A 413 18.86 -9.35 0.61
CA ASP A 413 19.13 -8.12 1.35
C ASP A 413 19.66 -8.42 2.77
N THR A 414 20.69 -7.66 3.16
CA THR A 414 21.27 -7.68 4.49
C THR A 414 20.34 -6.85 5.40
N PRO A 415 19.83 -7.41 6.50
CA PRO A 415 18.87 -6.71 7.35
C PRO A 415 19.48 -5.42 7.92
N CYS A 416 18.85 -4.30 7.56
CA CYS A 416 19.26 -2.96 7.99
C CYS A 416 18.25 -2.31 8.93
N ASP A 417 17.15 -3.01 9.22
CA ASP A 417 16.05 -2.56 10.06
C ASP A 417 16.48 -2.51 11.53
N ASP A 418 16.39 -1.35 12.18
CA ASP A 418 16.69 -1.18 13.62
C ASP A 418 15.45 -1.34 14.52
N SER A 419 14.31 -1.72 13.93
CA SER A 419 13.01 -1.88 14.55
C SER A 419 12.45 -0.59 15.17
N ASN A 420 12.97 0.57 14.77
CA ASN A 420 12.43 1.86 15.17
C ASN A 420 11.51 2.41 14.06
N PRO A 421 10.19 2.49 14.28
CA PRO A 421 9.25 3.01 13.28
C PRO A 421 9.45 4.52 12.99
N CYS A 422 10.25 5.23 13.79
CA CYS A 422 10.58 6.63 13.59
C CYS A 422 11.87 6.87 12.79
N THR A 423 12.46 5.81 12.23
CA THR A 423 13.59 5.89 11.33
C THR A 423 13.27 5.27 9.98
N ILE A 424 13.87 5.82 8.94
CA ILE A 424 13.96 5.18 7.63
C ILE A 424 15.34 4.55 7.56
N ASP A 425 15.33 3.22 7.44
CA ASP A 425 16.53 2.41 7.41
C ASP A 425 16.98 2.22 5.97
N ASN A 426 18.18 2.72 5.67
CA ASN A 426 18.73 2.65 4.34
C ASN A 426 20.17 2.13 4.40
N CYS A 427 20.39 0.98 3.77
CA CYS A 427 21.73 0.46 3.55
C CYS A 427 22.37 1.18 2.35
N ASP A 428 23.62 1.62 2.51
CA ASP A 428 24.41 2.21 1.43
C ASP A 428 25.00 1.10 0.53
N PRO A 429 24.54 0.98 -0.74
CA PRO A 429 24.93 -0.12 -1.63
C PRO A 429 26.42 -0.13 -2.00
N ARG A 430 27.17 0.96 -1.73
CA ARG A 430 28.61 1.02 -2.00
C ARG A 430 29.48 0.66 -0.79
N SER A 431 29.01 0.93 0.42
CA SER A 431 29.79 0.74 1.64
C SER A 431 29.28 -0.39 2.53
N GLY A 432 28.05 -0.87 2.30
CA GLY A 432 27.37 -1.85 3.16
C GLY A 432 26.99 -1.27 4.53
N GLY A 433 27.10 0.06 4.70
CA GLY A 433 26.79 0.75 5.95
C GLY A 433 25.29 1.00 6.11
N CYS A 434 24.76 0.67 7.29
CA CYS A 434 23.39 0.99 7.66
C CYS A 434 23.27 2.41 8.20
N ASN A 435 22.37 3.18 7.59
CA ASN A 435 22.04 4.54 8.00
C ASN A 435 20.56 4.61 8.38
N HIS A 436 20.26 5.23 9.52
CA HIS A 436 18.92 5.38 10.06
C HIS A 436 18.59 6.87 10.10
N PHE A 437 17.64 7.31 9.27
CA PHE A 437 17.28 8.73 9.14
C PHE A 437 15.97 9.03 9.88
N PRO A 438 15.86 10.14 10.64
CA PRO A 438 14.61 10.52 11.29
C PRO A 438 13.45 10.68 10.29
N TYR A 439 12.31 10.05 10.59
CA TYR A 439 11.09 10.17 9.79
C TYR A 439 9.96 10.83 10.61
N ASP A 440 9.95 12.16 10.58
CA ASP A 440 8.98 12.96 11.33
C ASP A 440 7.60 12.90 10.67
N GLY A 441 6.54 12.74 11.48
CA GLY A 441 5.16 12.65 11.00
C GLY A 441 4.63 11.23 10.78
N ALA A 442 5.49 10.21 10.88
CA ALA A 442 5.05 8.82 10.87
C ALA A 442 4.20 8.50 12.10
N VAL A 443 3.18 7.67 11.92
CA VAL A 443 2.43 7.08 13.04
C VAL A 443 3.34 6.08 13.73
N CYS A 444 3.43 6.19 15.05
CA CYS A 444 4.14 5.24 15.90
C CYS A 444 3.25 4.87 17.10
N ASP A 445 3.73 3.95 17.93
CA ASP A 445 3.09 3.58 19.19
C ASP A 445 4.18 3.60 20.26
N ASP A 446 4.04 4.44 21.29
CA ASP A 446 4.99 4.50 22.40
C ASP A 446 4.73 3.41 23.46
N GLY A 447 3.72 2.57 23.24
CA GLY A 447 3.29 1.50 24.12
C GLY A 447 2.58 2.00 25.39
N ASN A 448 2.31 3.30 25.49
CA ASN A 448 1.65 3.90 26.63
C ASN A 448 0.15 4.09 26.31
N PRO A 449 -0.75 3.34 26.96
CA PRO A 449 -2.19 3.49 26.69
C PRO A 449 -2.76 4.82 27.24
N CYS A 450 -1.97 5.60 28.00
CA CYS A 450 -2.32 6.92 28.51
C CYS A 450 -1.78 8.08 27.67
N THR A 451 -1.43 7.82 26.41
CA THR A 451 -1.08 8.83 25.44
C THR A 451 -1.95 8.67 24.18
N ARG A 452 -2.06 9.73 23.38
CA ARG A 452 -2.78 9.75 22.11
C ARG A 452 -2.00 10.57 21.09
N GLY A 453 -2.25 10.24 19.81
CA GLY A 453 -1.68 10.98 18.69
C GLY A 453 -0.16 10.79 18.61
N ASP A 454 0.27 9.54 18.78
CA ASP A 454 1.66 9.10 18.75
C ASP A 454 2.24 9.32 17.36
N VAL A 455 3.15 10.28 17.27
CA VAL A 455 3.76 10.71 16.03
C VAL A 455 5.25 10.87 16.22
N CYS A 456 6.01 10.35 15.27
CA CYS A 456 7.45 10.47 15.28
C CYS A 456 7.89 11.93 15.19
N ARG A 457 8.78 12.33 16.12
CA ARG A 457 9.47 13.62 16.14
C ARG A 457 10.93 13.43 16.53
N SER A 458 11.84 13.79 15.64
CA SER A 458 13.29 13.65 15.81
C SER A 458 13.73 12.22 16.16
N ALA A 459 13.23 11.23 15.40
CA ALA A 459 13.52 9.80 15.55
C ALA A 459 13.03 9.15 16.86
N VAL A 460 12.14 9.82 17.60
CA VAL A 460 11.51 9.31 18.82
C VAL A 460 10.00 9.39 18.65
N CYS A 461 9.28 8.37 19.14
CA CYS A 461 7.83 8.42 19.19
C CYS A 461 7.40 9.45 20.23
N ALA A 462 6.79 10.55 19.77
CA ALA A 462 6.33 11.62 20.63
C ALA A 462 4.81 11.56 20.71
N ALA A 463 4.28 11.53 21.92
CA ALA A 463 2.87 11.37 22.16
C ALA A 463 2.31 12.50 23.02
N THR A 464 0.99 12.70 22.95
CA THR A 464 0.30 13.69 23.79
C THR A 464 -0.35 12.97 24.97
N PRO A 465 -0.13 13.41 26.23
CA PRO A 465 -0.80 12.80 27.39
C PRO A 465 -2.32 12.80 27.23
N LEU A 466 -2.95 11.67 27.54
CA LEU A 466 -4.41 11.54 27.55
C LEU A 466 -4.99 12.46 28.63
N ASN A 467 -5.84 13.39 28.21
CA ASN A 467 -6.59 14.23 29.13
C ASN A 467 -7.77 13.43 29.69
N CYS A 468 -7.75 13.17 31.00
CA CYS A 468 -8.81 12.46 31.72
C CYS A 468 -9.66 13.38 32.59
N ASP A 469 -9.56 14.70 32.45
CA ASP A 469 -10.41 15.65 33.18
C ASP A 469 -11.90 15.45 32.83
N ASP A 470 -12.74 15.11 33.82
CA ASP A 470 -14.20 14.98 33.63
C ASP A 470 -14.98 16.28 33.92
N GLY A 471 -14.27 17.34 34.32
CA GLY A 471 -14.84 18.62 34.66
C GLY A 471 -15.50 18.69 36.03
N ASP A 472 -15.45 17.64 36.86
CA ASP A 472 -15.87 17.73 38.27
C ASP A 472 -14.67 18.15 39.13
N PRO A 473 -14.66 19.35 39.73
CA PRO A 473 -13.54 19.80 40.57
C PRO A 473 -13.38 18.96 41.86
N CYS A 474 -14.30 18.03 42.14
CA CYS A 474 -14.25 17.12 43.29
C CYS A 474 -13.70 15.74 42.98
N THR A 475 -13.26 15.47 41.76
CA THR A 475 -12.63 14.21 41.37
C THR A 475 -11.13 14.42 41.16
N ILE A 476 -10.37 13.38 41.49
CA ILE A 476 -8.98 13.23 41.08
C ILE A 476 -9.00 12.40 39.81
N ASP A 477 -8.74 13.10 38.70
CA ASP A 477 -8.69 12.52 37.38
C ASP A 477 -7.33 11.92 37.08
N SER A 478 -7.31 10.64 36.71
CA SER A 478 -6.08 9.94 36.38
C SER A 478 -6.30 8.91 35.30
N CYS A 479 -5.31 8.74 34.42
CA CYS A 479 -5.31 7.65 33.47
C CYS A 479 -4.67 6.41 34.08
N ASP A 480 -5.40 5.28 34.01
CA ASP A 480 -4.90 3.97 34.39
C ASP A 480 -3.84 3.50 33.39
N GLN A 481 -2.59 3.41 33.85
CA GLN A 481 -1.42 3.10 33.03
C GLN A 481 -1.43 1.69 32.42
N ALA A 482 -2.31 0.78 32.89
CA ALA A 482 -2.41 -0.58 32.38
C ALA A 482 -3.50 -0.74 31.32
N SER A 483 -4.57 0.04 31.42
CA SER A 483 -5.75 -0.09 30.56
C SER A 483 -5.99 1.11 29.63
N GLY A 484 -5.35 2.26 29.88
CA GLY A 484 -5.63 3.51 29.17
C GLY A 484 -6.98 4.12 29.52
N ALA A 485 -7.68 3.57 30.52
CA ALA A 485 -8.98 4.06 30.96
C ALA A 485 -8.81 5.27 31.88
N CYS A 486 -9.67 6.28 31.68
CA CYS A 486 -9.77 7.37 32.63
C CYS A 486 -10.47 6.91 33.90
N THR A 487 -9.92 7.32 35.03
CA THR A 487 -10.44 7.07 36.38
C THR A 487 -10.67 8.40 37.07
N HIS A 488 -11.83 8.52 37.70
CA HIS A 488 -12.27 9.75 38.38
C HIS A 488 -12.64 9.37 39.81
N VAL A 489 -11.74 9.63 40.75
CA VAL A 489 -11.94 9.22 42.15
C VAL A 489 -12.31 10.45 42.97
N LEU A 490 -13.43 10.41 43.69
CA LEU A 490 -13.83 11.50 44.58
C LEU A 490 -12.69 11.85 45.54
N ASP A 491 -12.31 13.13 45.60
CA ASP A 491 -11.34 13.65 46.56
C ASP A 491 -11.99 13.64 47.96
N PRO A 492 -11.55 12.80 48.91
CA PRO A 492 -12.21 12.62 50.20
C PRO A 492 -11.90 13.72 51.23
N GLY A 493 -11.31 14.85 50.81
CA GLY A 493 -10.93 15.94 51.69
C GLY A 493 -12.12 16.76 52.19
N ASP A 494 -12.55 16.52 53.42
CA ASP A 494 -13.36 17.43 54.26
C ASP A 494 -12.55 17.74 55.53
N PRO A 495 -11.65 18.76 55.49
CA PRO A 495 -10.70 19.03 56.57
C PRO A 495 -11.30 19.59 57.85
N ASP A 496 -12.47 20.23 57.79
CA ASP A 496 -13.15 20.83 58.94
C ASP A 496 -14.40 20.06 59.40
N ALA A 497 -14.75 19.00 58.67
CA ALA A 497 -15.74 17.99 58.98
C ALA A 497 -17.17 18.54 59.03
N ASP A 498 -17.50 19.46 58.13
CA ASP A 498 -18.82 20.12 58.06
C ASP A 498 -19.83 19.42 57.13
N GLN A 499 -19.38 18.36 56.45
CA GLN A 499 -20.07 17.51 55.45
C GLN A 499 -19.97 18.01 54.01
N TYR A 500 -19.23 19.08 53.73
CA TYR A 500 -18.90 19.52 52.38
C TYR A 500 -17.41 19.26 52.10
N PRO A 501 -17.06 18.53 51.04
CA PRO A 501 -15.66 18.39 50.65
C PRO A 501 -15.12 19.74 50.19
N SER A 502 -13.83 20.02 50.39
CA SER A 502 -13.21 21.34 50.14
C SER A 502 -13.47 21.93 48.74
N CYS A 503 -13.73 21.09 47.74
CA CYS A 503 -14.06 21.49 46.38
C CYS A 503 -15.48 22.08 46.20
N ARG A 504 -16.38 21.85 47.17
CA ARG A 504 -17.79 22.30 47.20
C ARG A 504 -18.14 23.06 48.48
N ASP A 505 -17.15 23.27 49.32
CA ASP A 505 -17.25 23.99 50.57
C ASP A 505 -16.82 25.45 50.34
N ASN A 506 -17.71 26.41 50.63
CA ASN A 506 -17.38 27.82 50.54
C ASN A 506 -16.54 28.33 51.73
N CYS A 507 -16.28 27.48 52.73
CA CYS A 507 -15.29 27.69 53.78
C CYS A 507 -14.45 26.44 54.09
N PRO A 508 -13.54 25.98 53.18
CA PRO A 508 -12.83 24.69 53.24
C PRO A 508 -12.06 24.31 54.52
N LEU A 509 -11.90 25.25 55.46
CA LEU A 509 -11.11 25.13 56.69
C LEU A 509 -11.86 25.68 57.92
N VAL A 510 -13.12 26.09 57.77
CA VAL A 510 -13.96 26.68 58.81
C VAL A 510 -15.37 26.09 58.73
N PHE A 511 -15.64 25.12 59.60
CA PHE A 511 -16.91 24.43 59.72
C PHE A 511 -18.13 25.37 59.62
N ASN A 512 -18.91 25.24 58.53
CA ASN A 512 -20.12 26.00 58.26
C ASN A 512 -21.17 25.16 57.49
N PRO A 513 -21.83 24.18 58.15
CA PRO A 513 -22.74 23.24 57.49
C PRO A 513 -23.95 23.86 56.79
N ASP A 514 -24.26 25.12 57.05
CA ASP A 514 -25.33 25.87 56.38
C ASP A 514 -24.88 26.54 55.08
N GLN A 515 -23.57 26.56 54.80
CA GLN A 515 -22.93 27.10 53.59
C GLN A 515 -23.48 28.49 53.23
N ALA A 516 -23.77 29.29 54.26
CA ALA A 516 -24.30 30.64 54.08
C ALA A 516 -23.26 31.53 53.37
N ASP A 517 -23.71 32.26 52.37
CA ASP A 517 -22.93 33.21 51.57
C ASP A 517 -23.89 34.33 51.15
N ALA A 518 -23.95 35.38 51.96
CA ALA A 518 -24.98 36.40 51.86
C ALA A 518 -24.77 37.37 50.69
N ASP A 519 -23.54 37.49 50.18
CA ASP A 519 -23.21 38.37 49.06
C ASP A 519 -22.86 37.64 47.75
N ALA A 520 -22.80 36.30 47.79
CA ALA A 520 -22.65 35.38 46.66
C ALA A 520 -21.30 35.52 45.94
N ASP A 521 -20.24 35.78 46.69
CA ASP A 521 -18.88 35.87 46.14
C ASP A 521 -18.15 34.51 46.11
N GLY A 522 -18.72 33.49 46.74
CA GLY A 522 -18.18 32.13 46.80
C GLY A 522 -17.34 31.85 48.06
N VAL A 523 -17.20 32.81 48.97
CA VAL A 523 -16.62 32.64 50.31
C VAL A 523 -17.77 32.70 51.33
N GLY A 524 -17.87 31.70 52.20
CA GLY A 524 -19.00 31.63 53.13
C GLY A 524 -18.93 32.66 54.25
N ASP A 525 -20.08 33.10 54.75
CA ASP A 525 -20.25 34.08 55.85
C ASP A 525 -19.39 33.76 57.09
N ALA A 526 -19.10 32.48 57.31
CA ALA A 526 -18.31 31.98 58.44
C ALA A 526 -16.80 32.26 58.31
N CYS A 527 -16.30 32.40 57.09
CA CYS A 527 -14.89 32.63 56.78
C CYS A 527 -14.66 33.93 55.98
N ASP A 528 -15.72 34.64 55.63
CA ASP A 528 -15.68 35.90 54.91
C ASP A 528 -15.40 37.11 55.84
N ASN A 529 -14.43 37.94 55.47
CA ASN A 529 -14.12 39.19 56.17
C ASN A 529 -15.03 40.37 55.77
N CYS A 530 -15.78 40.25 54.67
CA CYS A 530 -16.82 41.19 54.26
C CYS A 530 -18.18 40.49 54.01
N PRO A 531 -18.90 39.91 55.01
CA PRO A 531 -20.09 39.03 54.81
C PRO A 531 -21.33 39.60 54.08
N THR A 532 -21.24 40.80 53.51
CA THR A 532 -22.31 41.47 52.78
C THR A 532 -21.80 42.26 51.56
N ILE A 533 -20.51 42.19 51.25
CA ILE A 533 -19.85 42.93 50.16
C ILE A 533 -18.87 41.99 49.43
N PRO A 534 -19.15 41.61 48.16
CA PRO A 534 -18.38 40.59 47.47
C PRO A 534 -16.88 40.90 47.38
N ASN A 535 -16.03 40.01 47.89
CA ASN A 535 -14.57 40.07 47.82
C ASN A 535 -13.91 38.67 47.89
N VAL A 536 -14.02 37.91 46.80
CA VAL A 536 -13.49 36.53 46.68
C VAL A 536 -12.03 36.36 47.13
N ASP A 537 -11.20 37.39 46.94
CA ASP A 537 -9.78 37.40 47.33
C ASP A 537 -9.54 37.73 48.81
N GLN A 538 -10.61 37.97 49.56
CA GLN A 538 -10.65 38.34 50.97
C GLN A 538 -9.85 39.62 51.25
N ASN A 539 -9.84 40.54 50.28
CA ASN A 539 -9.18 41.83 50.41
C ASN A 539 -9.95 42.76 51.38
N PRO A 540 -9.37 43.13 52.53
CA PRO A 540 -10.03 43.98 53.52
C PRO A 540 -10.34 45.40 53.03
N CYS A 541 -9.66 45.86 51.97
CA CYS A 541 -9.94 47.16 51.35
C CYS A 541 -11.27 47.20 50.60
N VAL A 542 -11.91 46.04 50.39
CA VAL A 542 -13.26 45.98 49.84
C VAL A 542 -14.31 46.25 50.93
N CYS A 543 -14.06 45.83 52.18
CA CYS A 543 -14.98 46.08 53.30
C CYS A 543 -14.95 47.53 53.83
N GLY A 544 -13.90 48.30 53.54
CA GLY A 544 -13.66 49.61 54.14
C GLY A 544 -12.75 50.54 53.34
N GLU A 545 -12.60 51.79 53.77
CA GLU A 545 -11.80 52.78 53.05
C GLU A 545 -10.28 52.55 53.24
N CYS A 546 -9.64 51.99 52.21
CA CYS A 546 -8.18 52.01 52.10
C CYS A 546 -7.67 53.29 51.46
N ILE A 547 -6.48 53.73 51.89
CA ILE A 547 -5.78 54.86 51.26
C ILE A 547 -4.99 54.37 50.04
N PRO A 548 -4.87 55.18 48.98
CA PRO A 548 -4.13 54.81 47.78
C PRO A 548 -2.61 54.97 48.02
N LEU A 549 -1.95 53.88 48.42
CA LEU A 549 -0.49 53.78 48.41
C LEU A 549 -0.06 52.66 47.47
N ASP A 550 0.95 52.95 46.64
CA ASP A 550 1.59 51.95 45.80
C ASP A 550 2.51 51.10 46.66
N ILE A 551 2.12 49.85 46.86
CA ILE A 551 2.89 48.87 47.63
C ILE A 551 3.35 47.80 46.66
N THR A 552 4.66 47.55 46.59
CA THR A 552 5.25 46.51 45.75
C THR A 552 5.97 45.47 46.57
N VAL A 553 5.98 44.22 46.12
CA VAL A 553 6.71 43.12 46.77
C VAL A 553 7.55 42.33 45.78
N THR A 554 8.79 42.02 46.18
CA THR A 554 9.69 41.09 45.48
C THR A 554 9.81 39.77 46.24
N PHE A 555 10.18 38.70 45.53
CA PHE A 555 10.35 37.34 46.08
C PHE A 555 11.79 36.99 46.46
N ASP A 556 12.71 37.94 46.23
CA ASP A 556 14.10 37.86 46.61
C ASP A 556 14.40 39.00 47.56
N SER A 557 14.87 38.63 48.76
CA SER A 557 15.35 39.56 49.76
C SER A 557 16.68 39.09 50.34
N PRO A 558 17.44 39.98 51.01
CA PRO A 558 18.67 39.61 51.71
C PRO A 558 18.50 38.52 52.78
N ALA A 559 17.28 38.21 53.22
CA ALA A 559 16.98 37.19 54.22
C ALA A 559 16.90 35.75 53.67
N GLY A 560 17.06 35.54 52.35
CA GLY A 560 17.21 34.20 51.73
C GLY A 560 16.01 33.71 50.92
N LYS A 561 16.14 32.53 50.31
CA LYS A 561 15.20 31.99 49.31
C LYS A 561 13.77 31.87 49.86
N GLY A 562 12.85 32.63 49.25
CA GLY A 562 11.42 32.67 49.57
C GLY A 562 10.99 33.84 50.46
N SER A 563 11.92 34.59 51.07
CA SER A 563 11.62 35.84 51.80
C SER A 563 11.41 37.01 50.83
N GLY A 564 10.62 38.01 51.23
CA GLY A 564 10.27 39.14 50.36
C GLY A 564 10.77 40.48 50.83
N LEU A 565 10.95 41.41 49.89
CA LEU A 565 11.13 42.83 50.19
C LEU A 565 9.85 43.56 49.78
N VAL A 566 9.16 44.14 50.77
CA VAL A 566 7.99 45.00 50.57
C VAL A 566 8.48 46.44 50.54
N THR A 567 8.09 47.20 49.52
CA THR A 567 8.40 48.62 49.40
C THR A 567 7.13 49.42 49.14
N TRP A 568 7.06 50.63 49.66
CA TRP A 568 5.95 51.55 49.40
C TRP A 568 6.44 52.98 49.38
N PHE A 569 5.83 53.79 48.53
CA PHE A 569 6.12 55.22 48.44
C PHE A 569 4.97 56.03 49.03
N THR A 570 5.31 56.99 49.86
CA THR A 570 4.35 57.94 50.44
C THR A 570 4.57 59.29 49.79
N PRO A 571 3.55 59.94 49.21
CA PRO A 571 3.75 61.21 48.51
C PRO A 571 3.82 62.43 49.46
N ILE A 572 3.09 62.40 50.58
CA ILE A 572 3.05 63.44 51.61
C ILE A 572 2.83 62.77 52.96
N GLU A 573 3.68 63.10 53.96
CA GLU A 573 3.67 62.45 55.28
C GLU A 573 3.22 63.39 56.42
N HIS A 574 2.17 64.19 56.23
CA HIS A 574 1.68 65.05 57.32
C HIS A 574 0.92 64.23 58.40
N ASP A 575 1.21 64.50 59.68
CA ASP A 575 0.60 63.85 60.85
C ASP A 575 0.79 62.33 60.96
N VAL A 576 1.90 61.80 60.44
CA VAL A 576 2.20 60.36 60.46
C VAL A 576 3.17 60.02 61.58
N GLN A 577 2.84 59.00 62.38
CA GLN A 577 3.71 58.47 63.43
C GLN A 577 4.65 57.38 62.88
N GLY A 578 4.14 56.54 61.97
CA GLY A 578 4.90 55.47 61.35
C GLY A 578 4.02 54.41 60.70
N TYR A 579 4.62 53.29 60.32
CA TYR A 579 3.99 52.25 59.52
C TYR A 579 4.14 50.86 60.16
N ASN A 580 3.10 50.04 60.04
CA ASN A 580 3.20 48.60 60.24
C ASN A 580 3.01 47.86 58.91
N VAL A 581 3.78 46.79 58.72
CA VAL A 581 3.57 45.83 57.65
C VAL A 581 2.74 44.69 58.23
N VAL A 582 1.56 44.45 57.65
CA VAL A 582 0.63 43.42 58.12
C VAL A 582 0.31 42.44 56.99
N VAL A 583 0.08 41.19 57.37
CA VAL A 583 -0.39 40.13 56.49
C VAL A 583 -1.70 39.61 57.02
N TYR A 584 -2.70 39.43 56.16
CA TYR A 584 -3.94 38.76 56.52
C TYR A 584 -3.86 37.28 56.14
N ASP A 585 -4.14 36.39 57.09
CA ASP A 585 -4.25 34.96 56.78
C ASP A 585 -5.55 34.64 56.01
N GLN A 586 -5.72 33.38 55.61
CA GLN A 586 -6.91 32.89 54.90
C GLN A 586 -8.20 32.96 55.73
N LYS A 587 -8.13 33.33 57.01
CA LYS A 587 -9.26 33.52 57.92
C LYS A 587 -9.50 35.00 58.22
N GLY A 588 -8.85 35.91 57.48
CA GLY A 588 -8.92 37.34 57.72
C GLY A 588 -8.24 37.81 59.01
N ASN A 589 -7.43 36.99 59.68
CA ASN A 589 -6.74 37.41 60.89
C ASN A 589 -5.53 38.30 60.55
N ARG A 590 -5.41 39.41 61.28
CA ARG A 590 -4.28 40.35 61.16
C ARG A 590 -3.00 39.79 61.79
N ILE A 591 -1.96 39.61 60.98
CA ILE A 591 -0.61 39.20 61.40
C ILE A 591 0.40 40.32 61.14
N GLN A 592 0.83 41.00 62.20
CA GLN A 592 1.84 42.06 62.10
C GLN A 592 3.26 41.49 61.93
N GLN A 593 4.00 41.99 60.94
CA GLN A 593 5.33 41.50 60.58
C GLN A 593 6.47 42.25 61.29
N ASN A 594 6.35 43.57 61.44
CA ASN A 594 7.32 44.39 62.14
C ASN A 594 7.04 44.42 63.66
N THR A 595 8.03 44.09 64.48
CA THR A 595 7.91 44.14 65.95
C THR A 595 8.05 45.55 66.53
N VAL A 596 8.65 46.47 65.75
CA VAL A 596 8.80 47.89 66.08
C VAL A 596 8.16 48.69 64.96
N LEU A 597 7.39 49.72 65.31
CA LEU A 597 6.79 50.63 64.34
C LEU A 597 7.87 51.25 63.46
N ILE A 598 7.71 51.19 62.15
CA ILE A 598 8.65 51.79 61.19
C ILE A 598 8.43 53.30 61.28
N PRO A 599 9.39 54.07 61.85
CA PRO A 599 9.18 55.49 62.06
C PRO A 599 9.03 56.18 60.72
N CYS A 600 8.13 57.14 60.65
CA CYS A 600 8.04 57.99 59.48
C CYS A 600 9.27 58.94 59.46
N GLU A 601 9.91 59.09 58.31
CA GLU A 601 11.19 59.78 58.15
C GLU A 601 11.02 61.23 57.65
N GLU A 602 9.95 61.52 56.91
CA GLU A 602 9.70 62.86 56.31
C GLU A 602 8.42 63.52 56.86
N CYS A 603 8.01 63.19 58.09
CA CYS A 603 6.69 63.57 58.65
C CYS A 603 6.48 65.07 58.94
N ILE A 604 7.54 65.87 58.75
CA ILE A 604 7.58 67.31 59.09
C ILE A 604 7.92 68.14 57.83
N THR A 605 8.36 67.50 56.75
CA THR A 605 8.95 68.17 55.58
C THR A 605 8.01 68.24 54.38
N ASP A 606 6.83 67.62 54.46
CA ASP A 606 5.87 67.44 53.37
C ASP A 606 6.51 66.83 52.10
N GLN A 607 7.63 66.12 52.25
CA GLN A 607 8.28 65.39 51.17
C GLN A 607 7.83 63.92 51.20
N GLY A 608 7.82 63.29 50.03
CA GLY A 608 7.55 61.86 49.94
C GLY A 608 8.77 61.01 50.23
N HIS A 609 8.58 59.80 50.74
CA HIS A 609 9.66 58.89 51.12
C HIS A 609 9.39 57.46 50.62
N LEU A 610 10.45 56.75 50.23
CA LEU A 610 10.39 55.34 49.85
C LEU A 610 10.80 54.48 51.03
N TYR A 611 9.88 53.65 51.52
CA TYR A 611 10.13 52.72 52.60
C TYR A 611 10.35 51.32 52.06
N ALA A 612 11.04 50.51 52.87
CA ALA A 612 11.26 49.10 52.59
C ALA A 612 11.25 48.27 53.88
N PHE A 613 10.69 47.06 53.82
CA PHE A 613 10.68 46.12 54.92
C PHE A 613 10.80 44.68 54.41
N VAL A 614 11.59 43.85 55.12
CA VAL A 614 11.78 42.45 54.76
C VAL A 614 10.76 41.59 55.49
N ILE A 615 10.00 40.80 54.74
CA ILE A 615 9.03 39.85 55.28
C ILE A 615 9.51 38.40 55.17
N PRO A 616 9.05 37.50 56.06
CA PRO A 616 9.32 36.07 55.99
C PRO A 616 8.79 35.41 54.70
N LYS A 617 8.91 34.07 54.62
CA LYS A 617 8.48 33.32 53.45
C LYS A 617 7.01 33.59 53.10
N HIS A 618 6.76 34.06 51.89
CA HIS A 618 5.43 34.38 51.38
C HIS A 618 5.27 33.87 49.94
N LYS A 619 4.02 33.70 49.50
CA LYS A 619 3.68 33.13 48.18
C LYS A 619 3.07 34.16 47.20
N SER A 620 2.65 35.32 47.70
CA SER A 620 1.79 36.29 46.99
C SER A 620 1.85 37.67 47.66
N GLY A 621 1.60 38.73 46.89
CA GLY A 621 1.40 40.11 47.38
C GLY A 621 -0.01 40.43 47.89
N HIS A 622 -1.01 39.65 47.46
CA HIS A 622 -2.45 39.92 47.67
C HIS A 622 -2.87 40.05 49.15
N ASN A 623 -2.11 39.46 50.06
CA ASN A 623 -2.44 39.46 51.49
C ASN A 623 -1.58 40.43 52.31
N ILE A 624 -0.71 41.21 51.65
CA ILE A 624 0.26 42.10 52.31
C ILE A 624 -0.25 43.54 52.23
N PHE A 625 -0.31 44.22 53.37
CA PHE A 625 -0.82 45.57 53.50
C PHE A 625 0.10 46.44 54.38
N ILE A 626 -0.04 47.76 54.23
CA ILE A 626 0.62 48.76 55.08
C ILE A 626 -0.44 49.46 55.91
N GLU A 627 -0.26 49.44 57.23
CA GLU A 627 -1.03 50.27 58.16
C GLU A 627 -0.26 51.56 58.45
N GLN A 628 -0.82 52.70 58.05
CA GLN A 628 -0.32 54.02 58.40
C GLN A 628 -0.90 54.43 59.75
N VAL A 629 -0.04 54.57 60.75
CA VAL A 629 -0.40 55.04 62.10
C VAL A 629 -0.19 56.55 62.16
N ARG A 630 -1.26 57.31 62.43
CA ARG A 630 -1.21 58.78 62.56
C ARG A 630 -0.92 59.22 63.99
N LEU A 631 -0.42 60.45 64.15
CA LEU A 631 -0.11 61.05 65.46
C LEU A 631 -1.32 61.18 66.40
N ASN A 632 -2.53 61.22 65.85
CA ASN A 632 -3.78 61.24 66.61
C ASN A 632 -4.28 59.83 67.00
N GLY A 633 -3.54 58.77 66.66
CA GLY A 633 -3.87 57.37 66.95
C GLY A 633 -4.78 56.69 65.92
N ILE A 634 -5.20 57.38 64.86
CA ILE A 634 -5.97 56.76 63.76
C ILE A 634 -5.04 55.88 62.93
N VAL A 635 -5.52 54.68 62.59
CA VAL A 635 -4.82 53.74 61.69
C VAL A 635 -5.58 53.67 60.36
N GLN A 636 -4.86 53.83 59.26
CA GLN A 636 -5.40 53.70 57.90
C GLN A 636 -4.69 52.55 57.18
N LEU A 637 -5.44 51.74 56.43
CA LEU A 637 -4.89 50.59 55.71
C LEU A 637 -4.65 50.95 54.24
N ALA A 638 -3.57 50.42 53.66
CA ALA A 638 -3.26 50.52 52.25
C ALA A 638 -2.83 49.17 51.70
N GLY A 639 -3.23 48.84 50.48
CA GLY A 639 -2.89 47.59 49.80
C GLY A 639 -4.01 47.10 48.86
N PRO A 640 -3.90 45.87 48.37
CA PRO A 640 -2.83 44.90 48.64
C PRO A 640 -1.51 45.23 47.91
N ALA A 641 -0.41 44.56 48.29
CA ALA A 641 0.86 44.69 47.60
C ALA A 641 0.81 44.05 46.20
N VAL A 642 1.35 44.74 45.21
CA VAL A 642 1.47 44.25 43.83
C VAL A 642 2.84 43.61 43.63
N ARG A 643 2.88 42.47 42.93
CA ARG A 643 4.14 41.82 42.56
C ARG A 643 4.88 42.67 41.52
N HIS A 644 6.14 43.00 41.81
CA HIS A 644 7.04 43.61 40.84
C HIS A 644 7.69 42.56 39.93
#